data_AF-A0A949YED6-F1
#
_entry.id   AF-A0A949YED6-F1
#
_cell.length_a   1.000
_cell.length_b   1.000
_cell.length_c   1.000
_cell.angle_alpha   90.00
_cell.angle_beta   90.00
_cell.angle_gamma   90.00
#
_symmetry.space_group_name_H-M   'P 1'
#
loop_
_entity.id
_entity.type
_entity.pdbx_description
1 polymer ?
#
loop_
_entity_poly.entity_id
_entity_poly.type
_entity_poly.pdbx_seq_one_letter_code
_entity_poly.pdbx_strand_id
1 'polypeptide(L)'
;MSHESTAIGFPDGYGPLPLDLEVGVAPVRIALVTRSAPAAETPMLMLRETIDASIYLGCLIDASGDPKTWIEIWVQNVDHMAHGFQAQIEALSNSVIDHRWSARLDTLRKLDRTAVIETGWETVHPRPAFFDSKTGRFVHPAEPATGKPFVLCTDDASLAAAGLPTYTGSLHRYLWNGPDIDTPAFVAVTNQAPIPSGVRPASQAFPDLLPFNPAGGFLLVRSFCPLKLADFADILAGKSWPGFSCARASFDLGGAYSELEDADRIVQKGAHLFAGRDGGAGQLREVFHLKMNLIQQVLVQIREAIRSEQLPVLNLNAESFRVRLSQTGVGLPFFWTARVELVESCAGVALPIPTSDLRYFVPPAIPGPSVYRPQTLTALAAGEGELRIRKMLDPGPEGISIEATLATDERLAITGSDLIHIRLGLPVGRVDLYGYADESAALAKGETRVRTLPQRLPDSVMTALGQATGTPIRTAHFEILPLLASPCDMYAAGVIAARILLVDEENTLSVAVDELLSLAQQLATQYDHERTFPARLRAIVDADPRWGPALGPHRLVANSGMRETAARVIPSDLWWDTIGLILRLFPGTGPDSFCRNFGDAPPLALDAIFEKPLAELELLQVRSRSLVVTDWDQNIEIREAIAKVMAKHAMEDSATNSRTLVMDRSD
;
A
#
# COMPACT_ATOMS: atom_id res chain seq x y z
N MET A 1 -37.98 20.38 3.41
CA MET A 1 -37.04 19.26 3.23
C MET A 1 -36.92 19.04 1.73
N SER A 2 -35.84 19.52 1.13
CA SER A 2 -35.50 19.17 -0.25
C SER A 2 -35.31 17.66 -0.31
N HIS A 3 -35.91 17.00 -1.29
CA HIS A 3 -35.50 15.65 -1.66
C HIS A 3 -34.05 15.77 -2.15
N GLU A 4 -33.07 15.51 -1.28
CA GLU A 4 -31.67 15.39 -1.68
C GLU A 4 -31.60 14.22 -2.67
N SER A 5 -31.15 14.52 -3.89
CA SER A 5 -31.03 13.55 -4.97
C SER A 5 -30.00 12.51 -4.56
N THR A 6 -30.43 11.30 -4.23
CA THR A 6 -29.55 10.14 -4.02
C THR A 6 -29.05 9.55 -5.34
N ALA A 7 -29.44 10.14 -6.48
CA ALA A 7 -29.10 9.63 -7.80
C ALA A 7 -27.70 10.09 -8.19
N ILE A 8 -26.81 9.14 -8.46
CA ILE A 8 -25.54 9.41 -9.13
C ILE A 8 -25.80 9.76 -10.59
N GLY A 9 -24.96 10.62 -11.16
CA GLY A 9 -25.13 11.13 -12.52
C GLY A 9 -23.81 11.29 -13.26
N PHE A 10 -23.87 11.26 -14.59
CA PHE A 10 -22.72 11.58 -15.42
C PHE A 10 -22.57 13.10 -15.54
N PRO A 11 -21.34 13.63 -15.45
CA PRO A 11 -21.07 15.02 -15.79
C PRO A 11 -21.33 15.29 -17.28
N ASP A 12 -21.56 16.56 -17.64
CA ASP A 12 -21.77 16.95 -19.02
C ASP A 12 -20.60 16.52 -19.91
N GLY A 13 -20.92 15.87 -21.03
CA GLY A 13 -19.92 15.35 -21.96
C GLY A 13 -19.32 14.01 -21.55
N TYR A 14 -19.87 13.33 -20.55
CA TYR A 14 -19.50 11.98 -20.15
C TYR A 14 -20.68 11.02 -20.27
N GLY A 15 -20.37 9.75 -20.49
CA GLY A 15 -21.40 8.72 -20.56
C GLY A 15 -20.84 7.30 -20.41
N PRO A 16 -21.74 6.33 -20.21
CA PRO A 16 -21.35 4.95 -20.06
C PRO A 16 -21.11 4.31 -21.44
N LEU A 17 -20.04 3.52 -21.52
CA LEU A 17 -19.74 2.66 -22.65
C LEU A 17 -19.73 1.20 -22.19
N PRO A 18 -20.79 0.41 -22.46
CA PRO A 18 -20.86 -0.99 -22.06
C PRO A 18 -19.70 -1.83 -22.61
N LEU A 19 -19.15 -2.72 -21.78
CA LEU A 19 -18.08 -3.64 -22.19
C LEU A 19 -18.61 -4.83 -23.00
N ASP A 20 -19.84 -5.26 -22.75
CA ASP A 20 -20.45 -6.39 -23.46
C ASP A 20 -20.95 -5.96 -24.85
N LEU A 21 -20.47 -6.64 -25.91
CA LEU A 21 -20.90 -6.41 -27.29
C LEU A 21 -22.09 -7.27 -27.71
N GLU A 22 -22.38 -8.35 -26.99
CA GLU A 22 -23.58 -9.14 -27.21
C GLU A 22 -24.76 -8.40 -26.59
N VAL A 23 -25.67 -7.92 -27.44
CA VAL A 23 -26.91 -7.26 -27.04
C VAL A 23 -27.82 -8.28 -26.35
N GLY A 24 -27.54 -8.55 -25.08
CA GLY A 24 -28.37 -9.30 -24.16
C GLY A 24 -29.18 -8.35 -23.28
N VAL A 25 -30.39 -8.77 -22.90
CA VAL A 25 -31.30 -8.06 -21.99
C VAL A 25 -30.83 -8.19 -20.53
N ALA A 26 -29.52 -8.06 -20.28
CA ALA A 26 -29.02 -8.07 -18.91
C ALA A 26 -29.56 -6.82 -18.19
N PRO A 27 -30.29 -6.97 -17.08
CA PRO A 27 -30.91 -5.83 -16.40
C PRO A 27 -29.87 -4.87 -15.80
N VAL A 28 -28.64 -5.35 -15.58
CA VAL A 28 -27.49 -4.59 -15.12
C VAL A 28 -26.29 -4.93 -16.01
N ARG A 29 -25.53 -3.92 -16.42
CA ARG A 29 -24.35 -4.07 -17.28
C ARG A 29 -23.15 -3.33 -16.70
N ILE A 30 -21.95 -3.83 -17.02
CA ILE A 30 -20.69 -3.18 -16.69
C ILE A 30 -20.30 -2.26 -17.84
N ALA A 31 -20.01 -1.01 -17.53
CA ALA A 31 -19.63 0.00 -18.50
C ALA A 31 -18.40 0.79 -18.04
N LEU A 32 -17.55 1.18 -18.99
CA LEU A 32 -16.54 2.20 -18.75
C LEU A 32 -17.17 3.58 -18.77
N VAL A 33 -16.64 4.50 -17.97
CA VAL A 33 -16.95 5.91 -18.11
C VAL A 33 -16.06 6.50 -19.18
N THR A 34 -16.69 7.09 -20.18
CA THR A 34 -15.99 7.68 -21.32
C THR A 34 -16.37 9.14 -21.49
N ARG A 35 -15.43 9.94 -21.98
CA ARG A 35 -15.70 11.30 -22.42
C ARG A 35 -16.17 11.29 -23.88
N SER A 36 -17.04 12.22 -24.22
CA SER A 36 -17.39 12.59 -25.59
C SER A 36 -16.20 13.31 -26.25
N ALA A 37 -15.22 12.54 -26.73
CA ALA A 37 -13.96 13.05 -27.28
C ALA A 37 -13.99 13.20 -28.81
N PRO A 38 -13.20 14.13 -29.40
CA PRO A 38 -12.78 14.00 -30.78
C PRO A 38 -11.86 12.77 -30.97
N ALA A 39 -11.85 12.19 -32.17
CA ALA A 39 -11.34 10.85 -32.48
C ALA A 39 -9.85 10.53 -32.14
N ALA A 40 -9.03 11.51 -31.75
CA ALA A 40 -7.58 11.39 -31.61
C ALA A 40 -7.07 11.14 -30.17
N GLU A 41 -7.94 11.19 -29.16
CA GLU A 41 -7.55 10.98 -27.75
C GLU A 41 -8.34 9.82 -27.14
N THR A 42 -7.69 9.07 -26.24
CA THR A 42 -8.33 7.95 -25.52
C THR A 42 -9.52 8.47 -24.71
N PRO A 43 -10.75 8.02 -24.98
CA PRO A 43 -11.93 8.55 -24.31
C PRO A 43 -12.13 7.98 -22.90
N MET A 44 -11.42 6.89 -22.58
CA MET A 44 -11.52 6.17 -21.31
C MET A 44 -10.82 6.92 -20.18
N LEU A 45 -11.45 6.91 -19.00
CA LEU A 45 -10.93 7.60 -17.84
C LEU A 45 -10.05 6.68 -17.00
N MET A 46 -8.73 6.84 -17.14
CA MET A 46 -7.76 6.13 -16.33
C MET A 46 -7.66 6.78 -14.94
N LEU A 47 -7.89 5.98 -13.90
CA LEU A 47 -7.80 6.40 -12.50
C LEU A 47 -6.35 6.37 -12.00
N ARG A 48 -5.64 5.28 -12.31
CA ARG A 48 -4.25 5.05 -11.93
C ARG A 48 -3.66 3.89 -12.71
N GLU A 49 -2.34 3.76 -12.61
CA GLU A 49 -1.60 2.61 -13.10
C GLU A 49 -0.84 1.97 -11.94
N THR A 50 -0.76 0.66 -11.98
CA THR A 50 0.07 -0.16 -11.09
C THR A 50 1.09 -0.91 -11.95
N ILE A 51 1.99 -1.66 -11.31
CA ILE A 51 3.02 -2.40 -12.03
C ILE A 51 2.45 -3.42 -13.03
N ASP A 52 1.29 -4.00 -12.75
CA ASP A 52 0.71 -5.09 -13.53
C ASP A 52 -0.76 -4.85 -13.92
N ALA A 53 -1.30 -3.64 -13.69
CA ALA A 53 -2.66 -3.30 -14.07
C ALA A 53 -2.82 -1.81 -14.43
N SER A 54 -3.60 -1.56 -15.48
CA SER A 54 -4.18 -0.25 -15.78
C SER A 54 -5.60 -0.19 -15.22
N ILE A 55 -5.95 0.85 -14.46
CA ILE A 55 -7.20 0.91 -13.70
C ILE A 55 -8.04 2.07 -14.21
N TYR A 56 -9.25 1.76 -14.67
CA TYR A 56 -10.18 2.72 -15.28
C TYR A 56 -11.43 2.92 -14.42
N LEU A 57 -12.04 4.10 -14.54
CA LEU A 57 -13.34 4.40 -13.97
C LEU A 57 -14.44 3.74 -14.80
N GLY A 58 -15.28 2.97 -14.14
CA GLY A 58 -16.47 2.36 -14.71
C GLY A 58 -17.72 2.64 -13.86
N CYS A 59 -18.83 2.09 -14.31
CA CYS A 59 -20.08 2.06 -13.57
C CYS A 59 -20.86 0.77 -13.86
N LEU A 60 -21.73 0.39 -12.92
CA LEU A 60 -22.85 -0.49 -13.22
C LEU A 60 -24.01 0.37 -13.71
N ILE A 61 -24.57 0.04 -14.87
CA ILE A 61 -25.74 0.71 -15.44
C ILE A 61 -26.93 -0.24 -15.49
N ASP A 62 -28.13 0.31 -15.38
CA ASP A 62 -29.35 -0.47 -15.64
C ASP A 62 -29.70 -0.55 -17.14
N ALA A 63 -30.88 -1.10 -17.43
CA ALA A 63 -31.41 -1.18 -18.78
C ALA A 63 -31.66 0.20 -19.43
N SER A 64 -31.92 1.24 -18.61
CA SER A 64 -32.10 2.63 -19.08
C SER A 64 -30.78 3.32 -19.37
N GLY A 65 -29.65 2.75 -18.92
CA GLY A 65 -28.33 3.35 -19.03
C GLY A 65 -27.97 4.25 -17.84
N ASP A 66 -28.79 4.28 -16.80
CA ASP A 66 -28.56 5.10 -15.62
C ASP A 66 -27.53 4.42 -14.71
N PRO A 67 -26.53 5.17 -14.20
CA PRO A 67 -25.53 4.60 -13.32
C PRO A 67 -26.17 4.27 -11.97
N LYS A 68 -25.85 3.09 -11.43
CA LYS A 68 -26.28 2.63 -10.10
C LYS A 68 -25.16 2.64 -9.08
N THR A 69 -23.94 2.36 -9.52
CA THR A 69 -22.75 2.50 -8.69
C THR A 69 -21.52 2.70 -9.54
N TRP A 70 -20.54 3.42 -9.00
CA TRP A 70 -19.22 3.59 -9.59
C TRP A 70 -18.33 2.38 -9.27
N ILE A 71 -17.55 1.94 -10.24
CA ILE A 71 -16.65 0.78 -10.13
C ILE A 71 -15.27 1.12 -10.68
N GLU A 72 -14.27 0.36 -10.26
CA GLU A 72 -12.97 0.31 -10.90
C GLU A 72 -12.91 -0.92 -11.78
N ILE A 73 -12.41 -0.75 -13.01
CA ILE A 73 -12.14 -1.84 -13.94
C ILE A 73 -10.63 -1.91 -14.11
N TRP A 74 -10.05 -2.99 -13.58
CA TRP A 74 -8.63 -3.27 -13.61
C TRP A 74 -8.34 -4.16 -14.81
N VAL A 75 -7.36 -3.77 -15.63
CA VAL A 75 -6.92 -4.51 -16.81
C VAL A 75 -5.50 -4.99 -16.59
N GLN A 76 -5.28 -6.30 -16.59
CA GLN A 76 -3.95 -6.89 -16.46
C GLN A 76 -3.03 -6.41 -17.61
N ASN A 77 -1.90 -5.81 -17.25
CA ASN A 77 -0.97 -5.19 -18.18
C ASN A 77 0.45 -5.72 -17.96
N VAL A 78 1.01 -6.39 -18.98
CA VAL A 78 2.33 -7.02 -18.91
C VAL A 78 3.46 -6.12 -19.38
N ASP A 79 3.16 -5.08 -20.16
CA ASP A 79 4.18 -4.19 -20.74
C ASP A 79 4.84 -3.33 -19.65
N HIS A 80 4.11 -2.98 -18.59
CA HIS A 80 4.66 -2.23 -17.45
C HIS A 80 5.70 -3.04 -16.66
N MET A 81 5.54 -4.36 -16.59
CA MET A 81 6.49 -5.25 -15.91
C MET A 81 7.74 -5.51 -16.74
N ALA A 82 7.63 -5.54 -18.06
CA ALA A 82 8.75 -5.83 -18.96
C ALA A 82 9.92 -4.84 -18.85
N HIS A 83 9.66 -3.64 -18.34
CA HIS A 83 10.66 -2.59 -18.15
C HIS A 83 11.10 -2.41 -16.69
N GLY A 84 10.52 -3.19 -15.76
CA GLY A 84 10.82 -3.11 -14.34
C GLY A 84 12.05 -3.95 -13.94
N PHE A 85 12.64 -3.60 -12.79
CA PHE A 85 13.71 -4.37 -12.14
C PHE A 85 13.32 -5.84 -11.92
N GLN A 86 12.03 -6.12 -11.71
CA GLN A 86 11.51 -7.49 -11.60
C GLN A 86 11.83 -8.36 -12.82
N ALA A 87 11.77 -7.82 -14.04
CA ALA A 87 12.07 -8.57 -15.26
C ALA A 87 13.56 -8.99 -15.35
N GLN A 88 14.42 -8.38 -14.54
CA GLN A 88 15.87 -8.68 -14.50
C GLN A 88 16.23 -9.71 -13.41
N ILE A 89 15.36 -9.89 -12.42
CA ILE A 89 15.55 -10.79 -11.27
C ILE A 89 14.75 -12.07 -11.42
N GLU A 90 13.49 -11.94 -11.78
CA GLU A 90 12.58 -13.06 -11.99
C GLU A 90 12.50 -13.31 -13.50
N ALA A 91 12.52 -14.58 -13.92
CA ALA A 91 12.20 -14.95 -15.29
C ALA A 91 10.68 -14.75 -15.51
N LEU A 92 10.25 -13.48 -15.48
CA LEU A 92 8.85 -13.11 -15.59
C LEU A 92 8.29 -13.69 -16.89
N SER A 93 7.11 -14.27 -16.77
CA SER A 93 6.37 -14.85 -17.88
C SER A 93 4.88 -14.63 -17.66
N ASN A 94 4.08 -14.83 -18.70
CA ASN A 94 2.64 -14.72 -18.56
C ASN A 94 2.09 -15.66 -17.49
N SER A 95 2.66 -16.87 -17.34
CA SER A 95 2.21 -17.83 -16.33
C SER A 95 2.42 -17.31 -14.89
N VAL A 96 3.57 -16.68 -14.62
CA VAL A 96 3.87 -16.06 -13.33
C VAL A 96 2.93 -14.89 -13.07
N ILE A 97 2.67 -14.06 -14.09
CA ILE A 97 1.79 -12.90 -13.98
C ILE A 97 0.34 -13.32 -13.73
N ASP A 98 -0.13 -14.34 -14.43
CA ASP A 98 -1.48 -14.90 -14.27
C ASP A 98 -1.66 -15.51 -12.86
N HIS A 99 -0.62 -16.16 -12.34
CA HIS A 99 -0.61 -16.65 -10.96
C HIS A 99 -0.67 -15.50 -9.93
N ARG A 100 0.12 -14.44 -10.12
CA ARG A 100 0.10 -13.24 -9.25
C ARG A 100 -1.26 -12.55 -9.27
N TRP A 101 -1.88 -12.44 -10.45
CA TRP A 101 -3.23 -11.90 -10.58
C TRP A 101 -4.26 -12.72 -9.79
N SER A 102 -4.19 -14.05 -9.89
CA SER A 102 -5.06 -14.96 -9.16
C SER A 102 -4.87 -14.86 -7.65
N ALA A 103 -3.62 -14.81 -7.17
CA ALA A 103 -3.31 -14.64 -5.76
C ALA A 103 -3.86 -13.31 -5.22
N ARG A 104 -3.74 -12.22 -5.98
CA ARG A 104 -4.33 -10.91 -5.64
C ARG A 104 -5.85 -10.99 -5.52
N LEU A 105 -6.51 -11.61 -6.50
CA LEU A 105 -7.96 -11.78 -6.47
C LEU A 105 -8.41 -12.51 -5.19
N ASP A 106 -7.68 -13.56 -4.81
CA ASP A 106 -7.95 -14.31 -3.58
C ASP A 106 -7.74 -13.46 -2.32
N THR A 107 -6.68 -12.63 -2.27
CA THR A 107 -6.49 -11.67 -1.18
C THR A 107 -7.63 -10.66 -1.11
N LEU A 108 -8.05 -10.07 -2.23
CA LEU A 108 -9.16 -9.12 -2.26
C LEU A 108 -10.48 -9.75 -1.81
N ARG A 109 -10.75 -11.00 -2.22
CA ARG A 109 -11.92 -11.77 -1.76
C ARG A 109 -11.91 -12.02 -0.25
N LYS A 110 -10.73 -12.27 0.34
CA LYS A 110 -10.58 -12.46 1.80
C LYS A 110 -10.76 -11.15 2.56
N LEU A 111 -10.20 -10.05 2.06
CA LEU A 111 -10.27 -8.73 2.71
C LEU A 111 -11.69 -8.13 2.63
N ASP A 112 -12.29 -8.14 1.45
CA ASP A 112 -13.66 -7.66 1.24
C ASP A 112 -14.31 -8.29 0.00
N ARG A 113 -14.94 -9.44 0.19
CA ARG A 113 -15.72 -10.10 -0.86
C ARG A 113 -16.81 -9.22 -1.46
N THR A 114 -17.40 -8.31 -0.68
CA THR A 114 -18.51 -7.47 -1.16
C THR A 114 -18.04 -6.35 -2.09
N ALA A 115 -16.75 -6.01 -2.06
CA ALA A 115 -16.17 -5.03 -2.95
C ALA A 115 -15.85 -5.61 -4.34
N VAL A 116 -15.70 -6.94 -4.50
CA VAL A 116 -15.38 -7.58 -5.78
C VAL A 116 -16.67 -7.99 -6.51
N ILE A 117 -16.77 -7.64 -7.79
CA ILE A 117 -17.89 -8.00 -8.66
C ILE A 117 -17.40 -9.13 -9.58
N GLU A 118 -17.90 -10.34 -9.37
CA GLU A 118 -17.50 -11.54 -10.12
C GLU A 118 -18.08 -11.51 -11.54
N THR A 119 -17.21 -11.49 -12.55
CA THR A 119 -17.57 -11.45 -13.97
C THR A 119 -17.18 -12.72 -14.74
N GLY A 120 -16.25 -13.50 -14.19
CA GLY A 120 -15.59 -14.61 -14.88
C GLY A 120 -14.31 -14.18 -15.60
N TRP A 121 -14.13 -12.88 -15.89
CA TRP A 121 -12.93 -12.36 -16.54
C TRP A 121 -11.70 -12.34 -15.64
N GLU A 122 -11.87 -12.61 -14.35
CA GLU A 122 -10.79 -12.65 -13.37
C GLU A 122 -9.93 -13.91 -13.51
N THR A 123 -10.46 -14.95 -14.15
CA THR A 123 -9.82 -16.27 -14.31
C THR A 123 -9.84 -16.80 -15.75
N VAL A 124 -10.60 -16.16 -16.63
CA VAL A 124 -10.67 -16.50 -18.06
C VAL A 124 -10.30 -15.26 -18.88
N HIS A 125 -9.33 -15.40 -19.78
CA HIS A 125 -8.91 -14.31 -20.65
C HIS A 125 -10.08 -13.83 -21.51
N PRO A 126 -10.54 -12.57 -21.36
CA PRO A 126 -11.57 -12.03 -22.23
C PRO A 126 -11.03 -11.83 -23.64
N ARG A 127 -11.95 -11.63 -24.59
CA ARG A 127 -11.55 -11.28 -25.96
C ARG A 127 -10.82 -9.93 -25.96
N PRO A 128 -9.77 -9.79 -26.80
CA PRO A 128 -9.12 -8.50 -27.02
C PRO A 128 -10.13 -7.41 -27.35
N ALA A 129 -10.06 -6.29 -26.65
CA ALA A 129 -11.03 -5.22 -26.75
C ALA A 129 -10.36 -3.89 -27.12
N PHE A 130 -10.92 -3.24 -28.12
CA PHE A 130 -10.47 -1.95 -28.62
C PHE A 130 -11.65 -1.00 -28.78
N PHE A 131 -11.42 0.29 -28.59
CA PHE A 131 -12.40 1.33 -28.85
C PHE A 131 -12.30 1.81 -30.31
N ASP A 132 -13.41 1.78 -31.02
CA ASP A 132 -13.55 2.34 -32.35
C ASP A 132 -14.16 3.74 -32.26
N SER A 133 -13.37 4.76 -32.59
CA SER A 133 -13.79 6.16 -32.54
C SER A 133 -14.85 6.52 -33.57
N LYS A 134 -15.00 5.73 -34.65
CA LYS A 134 -16.00 5.97 -35.70
C LYS A 134 -17.38 5.49 -35.25
N THR A 135 -17.45 4.34 -34.58
CA THR A 135 -18.70 3.77 -34.09
C THR A 135 -19.03 4.18 -32.66
N GLY A 136 -18.04 4.69 -31.91
CA GLY A 136 -18.18 5.02 -30.49
C GLY A 136 -18.43 3.79 -29.63
N ARG A 137 -17.94 2.61 -30.05
CA ARG A 137 -18.19 1.33 -29.39
C ARG A 137 -16.90 0.55 -29.17
N PHE A 138 -16.91 -0.35 -28.19
CA PHE A 138 -15.91 -1.40 -28.15
C PHE A 138 -16.11 -2.36 -29.32
N VAL A 139 -15.01 -2.89 -29.82
CA VAL A 139 -14.97 -3.89 -30.88
C VAL A 139 -13.98 -4.98 -30.49
N HIS A 140 -14.30 -6.22 -30.88
CA HIS A 140 -13.37 -7.35 -30.85
C HIS A 140 -12.88 -7.57 -32.28
N PRO A 141 -11.63 -7.23 -32.60
CA PRO A 141 -11.13 -7.34 -33.96
C PRO A 141 -11.23 -8.78 -34.48
N ALA A 142 -11.58 -8.91 -35.76
CA ALA A 142 -11.59 -10.18 -36.47
C ALA A 142 -10.56 -10.18 -37.58
N GLU A 143 -10.07 -11.36 -37.94
CA GLU A 143 -9.17 -11.51 -39.06
C GLU A 143 -9.97 -11.30 -40.38
N PRO A 144 -9.53 -10.41 -41.29
CA PRO A 144 -10.30 -10.04 -42.47
C PRO A 144 -10.62 -11.16 -43.47
N ALA A 145 -9.73 -12.13 -43.67
CA ALA A 145 -9.91 -13.21 -44.64
C ALA A 145 -10.87 -14.31 -44.16
N THR A 146 -10.87 -14.60 -42.87
CA THR A 146 -11.61 -15.70 -42.23
C THR A 146 -12.85 -15.22 -41.49
N GLY A 147 -12.91 -13.94 -41.13
CA GLY A 147 -13.97 -13.35 -40.30
C GLY A 147 -13.98 -13.85 -38.85
N LYS A 148 -13.04 -14.72 -38.47
CA LYS A 148 -12.94 -15.24 -37.10
C LYS A 148 -12.37 -14.16 -36.17
N PRO A 149 -12.91 -14.00 -34.95
CA PRO A 149 -12.38 -13.05 -33.98
C PRO A 149 -10.97 -13.45 -33.57
N PHE A 150 -10.11 -12.45 -33.36
CA PHE A 150 -8.83 -12.67 -32.71
C PHE A 150 -9.05 -12.98 -31.23
N VAL A 151 -8.29 -13.96 -30.72
CA VAL A 151 -8.22 -14.32 -29.30
C VAL A 151 -6.76 -14.39 -28.87
N LEU A 152 -6.49 -14.27 -27.58
CA LEU A 152 -5.15 -14.50 -27.04
C LEU A 152 -4.73 -15.96 -27.29
N CYS A 153 -3.54 -16.16 -27.86
CA CYS A 153 -2.97 -17.50 -28.02
C CYS A 153 -2.21 -17.89 -26.74
N THR A 154 -2.77 -18.85 -26.00
CA THR A 154 -2.13 -19.47 -24.82
C THR A 154 -1.53 -20.84 -25.12
N ASP A 155 -1.66 -21.32 -26.37
CA ASP A 155 -1.12 -22.61 -26.79
C ASP A 155 0.34 -22.49 -27.22
N ASP A 156 1.24 -22.93 -26.35
CA ASP A 156 2.67 -22.93 -26.58
C ASP A 156 3.09 -23.74 -27.82
N ALA A 157 2.37 -24.82 -28.15
CA ALA A 157 2.70 -25.64 -29.31
C ALA A 157 2.46 -24.87 -30.62
N SER A 158 1.33 -24.16 -30.70
CA SER A 158 1.01 -23.31 -31.85
C SER A 158 1.97 -22.11 -31.98
N LEU A 159 2.36 -21.49 -30.87
CA LEU A 159 3.35 -20.41 -30.87
C LEU A 159 4.73 -20.92 -31.33
N ALA A 160 5.19 -22.05 -30.78
CA ALA A 160 6.46 -22.65 -31.16
C ALA A 160 6.50 -23.06 -32.64
N ALA A 161 5.40 -23.62 -33.17
CA ALA A 161 5.26 -23.96 -34.59
C ALA A 161 5.37 -22.73 -35.50
N ALA A 162 4.93 -21.57 -35.03
CA ALA A 162 5.07 -20.29 -35.72
C ALA A 162 6.43 -19.59 -35.49
N GLY A 163 7.35 -20.21 -34.74
CA GLY A 163 8.65 -19.63 -34.40
C GLY A 163 8.55 -18.45 -33.42
N LEU A 164 7.47 -18.40 -32.62
CA LEU A 164 7.20 -17.36 -31.64
C LEU A 164 7.58 -17.81 -30.23
N PRO A 165 7.94 -16.89 -29.32
CA PRO A 165 8.07 -17.18 -27.90
C PRO A 165 6.79 -17.82 -27.35
N THR A 166 6.95 -18.84 -26.49
CA THR A 166 5.85 -19.49 -25.77
C THR A 166 5.15 -18.52 -24.84
N TYR A 167 3.85 -18.71 -24.63
CA TYR A 167 3.05 -17.94 -23.66
C TYR A 167 3.58 -18.17 -22.24
N THR A 168 3.79 -19.43 -21.86
CA THR A 168 4.16 -19.78 -20.48
C THR A 168 5.59 -19.39 -20.11
N GLY A 169 6.48 -19.29 -21.10
CA GLY A 169 7.91 -19.01 -20.91
C GLY A 169 8.36 -17.59 -21.29
N SER A 170 7.45 -16.69 -21.64
CA SER A 170 7.81 -15.30 -22.00
C SER A 170 6.76 -14.29 -21.55
N LEU A 171 7.09 -13.00 -21.66
CA LEU A 171 6.15 -11.88 -21.48
C LEU A 171 5.40 -11.49 -22.76
N HIS A 172 5.78 -12.08 -23.90
CA HIS A 172 5.23 -11.68 -25.18
C HIS A 172 3.86 -12.33 -25.37
N ARG A 173 2.87 -11.53 -25.74
CA ARG A 173 1.52 -12.01 -26.04
C ARG A 173 1.23 -11.82 -27.52
N TYR A 174 0.58 -12.84 -28.09
CA TYR A 174 0.16 -12.88 -29.48
C TYR A 174 -1.32 -13.20 -29.57
N LEU A 175 -2.02 -12.49 -30.44
CA LEU A 175 -3.37 -12.85 -30.83
C LEU A 175 -3.34 -13.76 -32.05
N TRP A 176 -4.34 -14.63 -32.16
CA TRP A 176 -4.55 -15.48 -33.34
C TRP A 176 -6.03 -15.72 -33.62
N ASN A 177 -6.34 -16.21 -34.83
CA ASN A 177 -7.70 -16.54 -35.26
C ASN A 177 -8.08 -18.03 -35.04
N GLY A 178 -7.28 -18.75 -34.24
CA GLY A 178 -7.59 -20.07 -33.69
C GLY A 178 -6.92 -21.26 -34.41
N PRO A 179 -6.99 -22.46 -33.79
CA PRO A 179 -6.29 -23.67 -34.24
C PRO A 179 -6.94 -24.34 -35.47
N ASP A 180 -8.22 -24.11 -35.73
CA ASP A 180 -8.96 -24.75 -36.84
C ASP A 180 -8.71 -24.07 -38.20
N ILE A 181 -7.61 -23.34 -38.34
CA ILE A 181 -7.23 -22.63 -39.57
C ILE A 181 -5.88 -23.17 -40.02
N ASP A 182 -5.79 -23.63 -41.27
CA ASP A 182 -4.56 -24.23 -41.82
C ASP A 182 -3.35 -23.30 -41.73
N THR A 183 -3.58 -21.99 -41.91
CA THR A 183 -2.56 -20.94 -41.78
C THR A 183 -3.07 -19.83 -40.85
N PRO A 184 -2.93 -19.99 -39.52
CA PRO A 184 -3.43 -19.00 -38.57
C PRO A 184 -2.66 -17.69 -38.71
N ALA A 185 -3.39 -16.58 -38.60
CA ALA A 185 -2.80 -15.26 -38.61
C ALA A 185 -2.41 -14.86 -37.18
N PHE A 186 -1.17 -14.40 -36.97
CA PHE A 186 -0.71 -13.93 -35.68
C PHE A 186 -0.54 -12.40 -35.64
N VAL A 187 -0.88 -11.81 -34.50
CA VAL A 187 -0.69 -10.38 -34.22
C VAL A 187 0.06 -10.21 -32.90
N ALA A 188 1.21 -9.54 -32.93
CA ALA A 188 1.99 -9.19 -31.75
C ALA A 188 1.36 -7.97 -31.05
N VAL A 189 1.01 -8.11 -29.77
CA VAL A 189 0.24 -7.09 -29.01
C VAL A 189 0.96 -6.52 -27.80
N THR A 190 2.09 -7.09 -27.40
CA THR A 190 2.98 -6.55 -26.36
C THR A 190 4.17 -5.84 -26.97
N ASN A 191 4.72 -4.87 -26.25
CA ASN A 191 5.91 -4.14 -26.67
C ASN A 191 7.11 -5.08 -26.84
N GLN A 192 7.94 -4.79 -27.85
CA GLN A 192 9.16 -5.56 -28.17
C GLN A 192 8.94 -7.05 -28.47
N ALA A 193 7.71 -7.50 -28.68
CA ALA A 193 7.44 -8.87 -29.09
C ALA A 193 8.12 -9.17 -30.45
N PRO A 194 8.83 -10.30 -30.59
CA PRO A 194 9.40 -10.72 -31.86
C PRO A 194 8.35 -10.78 -32.98
N ILE A 195 8.69 -10.22 -34.14
CA ILE A 195 7.82 -10.16 -35.33
C ILE A 195 8.52 -10.84 -36.51
N PRO A 196 8.55 -12.18 -36.57
CA PRO A 196 9.06 -12.90 -37.73
C PRO A 196 8.10 -12.78 -38.93
N SER A 197 8.50 -13.33 -40.08
CA SER A 197 7.68 -13.31 -41.29
C SER A 197 6.29 -13.93 -41.05
N GLY A 198 5.23 -13.24 -41.46
CA GLY A 198 3.84 -13.69 -41.28
C GLY A 198 3.15 -13.17 -40.01
N VAL A 199 3.88 -12.53 -39.09
CA VAL A 199 3.30 -11.87 -37.90
C VAL A 199 3.22 -10.37 -38.12
N ARG A 200 2.12 -9.74 -37.69
CA ARG A 200 1.91 -8.29 -37.78
C ARG A 200 1.96 -7.64 -36.40
N PRO A 201 2.49 -6.42 -36.24
CA PRO A 201 2.28 -5.65 -35.03
C PRO A 201 0.82 -5.18 -34.92
N ALA A 202 0.33 -4.99 -33.69
CA ALA A 202 -1.01 -4.50 -33.40
C ALA A 202 -1.33 -3.18 -34.12
N SER A 203 -0.39 -2.24 -34.18
CA SER A 203 -0.54 -0.95 -34.86
C SER A 203 -0.80 -1.07 -36.35
N GLN A 204 -0.30 -2.13 -37.00
CA GLN A 204 -0.58 -2.41 -38.42
C GLN A 204 -1.86 -3.21 -38.60
N ALA A 205 -2.16 -4.14 -37.69
CA ALA A 205 -3.38 -4.93 -37.75
C ALA A 205 -4.62 -4.09 -37.44
N PHE A 206 -4.51 -3.10 -36.56
CA PHE A 206 -5.61 -2.33 -35.99
C PHE A 206 -5.33 -0.81 -35.97
N PRO A 207 -5.01 -0.17 -37.12
CA PRO A 207 -4.49 1.20 -37.15
C PRO A 207 -5.47 2.28 -36.67
N ASP A 208 -6.78 2.05 -36.77
CA ASP A 208 -7.83 3.00 -36.42
C ASP A 208 -8.47 2.73 -35.04
N LEU A 209 -7.95 1.75 -34.29
CA LEU A 209 -8.55 1.28 -33.06
C LEU A 209 -7.70 1.67 -31.85
N LEU A 210 -8.34 2.23 -30.82
CA LEU A 210 -7.68 2.63 -29.58
C LEU A 210 -7.66 1.44 -28.60
N PRO A 211 -6.50 1.06 -28.02
CA PRO A 211 -6.41 -0.12 -27.16
C PRO A 211 -7.08 0.10 -25.80
N PHE A 212 -7.88 -0.87 -25.35
CA PHE A 212 -8.37 -0.97 -23.97
C PHE A 212 -7.79 -2.19 -23.26
N ASN A 213 -8.02 -3.37 -23.82
CA ASN A 213 -7.41 -4.62 -23.38
C ASN A 213 -6.89 -5.38 -24.62
N PRO A 214 -5.86 -4.86 -25.30
CA PRO A 214 -5.41 -5.37 -26.59
C PRO A 214 -4.81 -6.77 -26.51
N ALA A 215 -4.28 -7.15 -25.34
CA ALA A 215 -3.61 -8.42 -25.12
C ALA A 215 -4.50 -9.48 -24.44
N GLY A 216 -5.79 -9.22 -24.26
CA GLY A 216 -6.72 -10.16 -23.60
C GLY A 216 -6.31 -10.51 -22.17
N GLY A 217 -5.68 -9.58 -21.45
CA GLY A 217 -5.34 -9.78 -20.04
C GLY A 217 -6.59 -9.95 -19.18
N PHE A 218 -6.45 -10.61 -18.02
CA PHE A 218 -7.57 -10.74 -17.08
C PHE A 218 -8.12 -9.36 -16.68
N LEU A 219 -9.41 -9.34 -16.37
CA LEU A 219 -10.09 -8.16 -15.84
C LEU A 219 -10.53 -8.41 -14.41
N LEU A 220 -10.48 -7.38 -13.58
CA LEU A 220 -11.00 -7.40 -12.22
C LEU A 220 -11.91 -6.19 -12.05
N VAL A 221 -13.12 -6.42 -11.55
CA VAL A 221 -14.10 -5.38 -11.31
C VAL A 221 -14.35 -5.25 -9.81
N ARG A 222 -14.24 -4.02 -9.29
CA ARG A 222 -14.51 -3.74 -7.87
C ARG A 222 -15.31 -2.45 -7.67
N SER A 223 -16.01 -2.34 -6.55
CA SER A 223 -16.67 -1.09 -6.16
C SER A 223 -15.65 0.03 -6.00
N PHE A 224 -15.94 1.19 -6.59
CA PHE A 224 -15.08 2.36 -6.51
C PHE A 224 -15.13 2.97 -5.11
N CYS A 225 -13.96 3.36 -4.60
CA CYS A 225 -13.81 4.03 -3.32
C CYS A 225 -13.07 5.35 -3.55
N PRO A 226 -13.79 6.48 -3.73
CA PRO A 226 -13.21 7.74 -4.20
C PRO A 226 -12.36 8.45 -3.16
N LEU A 227 -12.70 8.28 -1.88
CA LEU A 227 -12.11 9.06 -0.81
C LEU A 227 -10.76 8.48 -0.40
N LYS A 228 -9.72 9.30 -0.51
CA LYS A 228 -8.37 8.93 -0.10
C LYS A 228 -8.25 8.95 1.42
N LEU A 229 -7.33 8.15 1.97
CA LEU A 229 -7.07 8.13 3.42
C LEU A 229 -6.66 9.52 3.95
N ALA A 230 -5.78 10.19 3.22
CA ALA A 230 -5.32 11.54 3.56
C ALA A 230 -6.47 12.57 3.55
N ASP A 231 -7.33 12.52 2.53
CA ASP A 231 -8.49 13.41 2.42
C ASP A 231 -9.46 13.18 3.57
N PHE A 232 -9.72 11.92 3.94
CA PHE A 232 -10.60 11.64 5.08
C PHE A 232 -10.01 12.11 6.42
N ALA A 233 -8.71 11.94 6.64
CA ALA A 233 -8.05 12.45 7.83
C ALA A 233 -8.13 13.99 7.93
N ASP A 234 -8.09 14.66 6.77
CA ASP A 234 -8.25 16.11 6.64
C ASP A 234 -9.70 16.56 6.87
N ILE A 235 -10.68 15.80 6.37
CA ILE A 235 -12.12 16.01 6.65
C ILE A 235 -12.40 15.91 8.15
N LEU A 236 -11.86 14.89 8.82
CA LEU A 236 -11.96 14.75 10.28
C LEU A 236 -11.31 15.93 11.02
N ALA A 237 -10.28 16.57 10.44
CA ALA A 237 -9.68 17.78 10.99
C ALA A 237 -10.53 19.06 10.74
N GLY A 238 -11.63 18.94 10.01
CA GLY A 238 -12.54 20.03 9.66
C GLY A 238 -12.27 20.70 8.31
N LYS A 239 -11.47 20.08 7.43
CA LYS A 239 -11.29 20.58 6.05
C LYS A 239 -12.45 20.14 5.16
N SER A 240 -12.75 20.94 4.15
CA SER A 240 -13.73 20.55 3.12
C SER A 240 -13.15 19.50 2.18
N TRP A 241 -14.03 18.66 1.64
CA TRP A 241 -13.64 17.75 0.56
C TRP A 241 -13.97 18.40 -0.79
N PRO A 242 -13.00 18.56 -1.70
CA PRO A 242 -13.25 19.18 -3.00
C PRO A 242 -14.08 18.31 -3.96
N GLY A 243 -14.56 17.15 -3.52
CA GLY A 243 -15.20 16.15 -4.35
C GLY A 243 -14.20 15.30 -5.13
N PHE A 244 -14.72 14.31 -5.86
CA PHE A 244 -13.91 13.47 -6.74
C PHE A 244 -13.87 14.08 -8.14
N SER A 245 -12.66 14.29 -8.66
CA SER A 245 -12.45 14.72 -10.04
C SER A 245 -11.50 13.81 -10.79
N CYS A 246 -11.81 13.58 -12.07
CA CYS A 246 -10.97 12.81 -12.99
C CYS A 246 -11.03 13.46 -14.37
N ALA A 247 -9.88 13.56 -15.05
CA ALA A 247 -9.76 14.23 -16.35
C ALA A 247 -10.41 15.64 -16.41
N ARG A 248 -10.30 16.41 -15.31
CA ARG A 248 -10.86 17.77 -15.13
C ARG A 248 -12.40 17.83 -15.02
N ALA A 249 -13.10 16.71 -14.92
CA ALA A 249 -14.53 16.68 -14.59
C ALA A 249 -14.74 16.30 -13.11
N SER A 250 -15.71 16.95 -12.47
CA SER A 250 -16.20 16.59 -11.14
C SER A 250 -17.36 15.60 -11.28
N PHE A 251 -17.38 14.55 -10.47
CA PHE A 251 -18.39 13.51 -10.51
C PHE A 251 -19.28 13.56 -9.27
N ASP A 252 -20.60 13.44 -9.48
CA ASP A 252 -21.53 13.24 -8.37
C ASP A 252 -21.53 11.77 -7.95
N LEU A 253 -21.03 11.54 -6.74
CA LEU A 253 -20.91 10.23 -6.13
C LEU A 253 -22.14 9.83 -5.31
N GLY A 254 -23.03 10.78 -5.02
CA GLY A 254 -24.24 10.59 -4.23
C GLY A 254 -24.01 10.07 -2.80
N GLY A 255 -25.12 9.79 -2.11
CA GLY A 255 -25.11 9.14 -0.78
C GLY A 255 -24.34 9.94 0.27
N ALA A 256 -23.50 9.26 1.05
CA ALA A 256 -22.70 9.91 2.11
C ALA A 256 -21.68 10.92 1.55
N TYR A 257 -21.28 10.79 0.28
CA TYR A 257 -20.26 11.64 -0.34
C TYR A 257 -20.79 13.02 -0.72
N SER A 258 -22.06 13.17 -1.09
CA SER A 258 -22.66 14.48 -1.39
C SER A 258 -22.74 15.38 -0.16
N GLU A 259 -22.78 14.79 1.05
CA GLU A 259 -22.80 15.55 2.31
C GLU A 259 -21.41 16.13 2.67
N LEU A 260 -20.33 15.65 2.04
CA LEU A 260 -18.95 16.07 2.32
C LEU A 260 -18.53 17.36 1.61
N GLU A 261 -19.27 17.80 0.58
CA GLU A 261 -18.93 19.00 -0.20
C GLU A 261 -19.22 20.31 0.58
N ASP A 262 -20.13 20.26 1.55
CA ASP A 262 -20.53 21.41 2.37
C ASP A 262 -19.64 21.55 3.62
N ALA A 263 -18.58 22.34 3.49
CA ALA A 263 -17.63 22.67 4.55
C ALA A 263 -18.31 23.23 5.82
N ASP A 264 -19.33 24.08 5.64
CA ASP A 264 -20.00 24.74 6.76
C ASP A 264 -20.86 23.73 7.55
N ARG A 265 -21.46 22.74 6.88
CA ARG A 265 -22.14 21.63 7.55
C ARG A 265 -21.18 20.78 8.39
N ILE A 266 -20.01 20.45 7.84
CA ILE A 266 -18.97 19.66 8.55
C ILE A 266 -18.46 20.41 9.78
N VAL A 267 -18.15 21.71 9.64
CA VAL A 267 -17.46 22.49 10.67
C VAL A 267 -18.42 23.07 11.73
N GLN A 268 -19.58 23.62 11.35
CA GLN A 268 -20.37 24.46 12.27
C GLN A 268 -21.37 23.68 13.14
N LYS A 269 -21.64 22.41 12.86
CA LYS A 269 -22.65 21.62 13.60
C LYS A 269 -22.14 20.33 14.22
N GLY A 270 -20.85 20.01 14.03
CA GLY A 270 -20.36 18.65 14.27
C GLY A 270 -21.25 17.62 13.57
N ALA A 271 -21.76 17.98 12.38
CA ALA A 271 -22.61 17.10 11.62
C ALA A 271 -21.81 15.83 11.34
N HIS A 272 -22.45 14.68 11.49
CA HIS A 272 -21.82 13.36 11.34
C HIS A 272 -20.81 13.00 12.43
N LEU A 273 -20.89 13.65 13.60
CA LEU A 273 -20.25 13.26 14.86
C LEU A 273 -21.31 13.07 15.96
N PHE A 274 -21.07 12.18 16.92
CA PHE A 274 -21.93 11.96 18.10
C PHE A 274 -21.79 13.10 19.11
N ALA A 275 -20.57 13.40 19.55
CA ALA A 275 -20.21 14.40 20.54
C ALA A 275 -19.94 15.78 19.92
N GLY A 276 -20.11 15.93 18.61
CA GLY A 276 -19.99 17.22 17.92
C GLY A 276 -20.95 18.29 18.47
N ARG A 277 -22.09 17.86 19.04
CA ARG A 277 -23.06 18.76 19.69
C ARG A 277 -22.60 19.29 21.05
N ASP A 278 -21.59 18.67 21.67
CA ASP A 278 -21.02 19.07 22.96
C ASP A 278 -19.94 20.16 22.81
N GLY A 279 -19.85 20.78 21.62
CA GLY A 279 -18.88 21.82 21.29
C GLY A 279 -17.50 21.27 20.91
N GLY A 280 -16.51 22.17 20.81
CA GLY A 280 -15.19 21.83 20.28
C GLY A 280 -14.42 20.76 21.08
N ALA A 281 -14.67 20.65 22.39
CA ALA A 281 -14.04 19.62 23.21
C ALA A 281 -14.58 18.21 22.91
N GLY A 282 -15.90 18.07 22.69
CA GLY A 282 -16.52 16.81 22.28
C GLY A 282 -16.06 16.39 20.89
N GLN A 283 -16.07 17.34 19.94
CA GLN A 283 -15.55 17.14 18.59
C GLN A 283 -14.10 16.66 18.60
N LEU A 284 -13.21 17.30 19.36
CA LEU A 284 -11.79 16.94 19.38
C LEU A 284 -11.54 15.52 19.92
N ARG A 285 -12.26 15.11 20.97
CA ARG A 285 -12.17 13.73 21.53
C ARG A 285 -12.62 12.70 20.51
N GLU A 286 -13.70 13.00 19.81
CA GLU A 286 -14.24 12.11 18.78
C GLU A 286 -13.35 12.02 17.54
N VAL A 287 -12.83 13.15 17.06
CA VAL A 287 -11.85 13.19 15.96
C VAL A 287 -10.60 12.39 16.33
N PHE A 288 -10.10 12.54 17.56
CA PHE A 288 -8.98 11.73 18.04
C PHE A 288 -9.31 10.24 17.98
N HIS A 289 -10.48 9.82 18.49
CA HIS A 289 -10.90 8.42 18.45
C HIS A 289 -11.03 7.89 17.01
N LEU A 290 -11.68 8.62 16.11
CA LEU A 290 -11.86 8.22 14.71
C LEU A 290 -10.53 8.11 13.97
N LYS A 291 -9.58 9.02 14.22
CA LYS A 291 -8.22 8.95 13.68
C LYS A 291 -7.44 7.75 14.22
N MET A 292 -7.58 7.43 15.51
CA MET A 292 -7.02 6.19 16.08
C MET A 292 -7.63 4.95 15.45
N ASN A 293 -8.93 4.99 15.13
CA ASN A 293 -9.62 3.93 14.41
C ASN A 293 -9.07 3.73 12.99
N LEU A 294 -8.82 4.81 12.25
CA LEU A 294 -8.17 4.73 10.93
C LEU A 294 -6.80 4.05 10.99
N ILE A 295 -5.96 4.40 11.96
CA ILE A 295 -4.62 3.80 12.11
C ILE A 295 -4.71 2.29 12.35
N GLN A 296 -5.64 1.85 13.20
CA GLN A 296 -5.83 0.41 13.42
C GLN A 296 -6.28 -0.28 12.14
N GLN A 297 -7.27 0.29 11.44
CA GLN A 297 -7.74 -0.32 10.20
C GLN A 297 -6.62 -0.41 9.15
N VAL A 298 -5.76 0.59 9.03
CA VAL A 298 -4.56 0.55 8.17
C VAL A 298 -3.65 -0.63 8.57
N LEU A 299 -3.29 -0.75 9.85
CA LEU A 299 -2.41 -1.84 10.32
C LEU A 299 -3.03 -3.23 10.11
N VAL A 300 -4.35 -3.36 10.32
CA VAL A 300 -5.09 -4.61 10.05
C VAL A 300 -5.06 -4.95 8.57
N GLN A 301 -5.33 -3.99 7.67
CA GLN A 301 -5.30 -4.21 6.23
C GLN A 301 -3.91 -4.64 5.74
N ILE A 302 -2.84 -4.00 6.26
CA ILE A 302 -1.46 -4.39 5.95
C ILE A 302 -1.17 -5.82 6.43
N ARG A 303 -1.49 -6.13 7.69
CA ARG A 303 -1.27 -7.45 8.26
C ARG A 303 -1.99 -8.53 7.48
N GLU A 304 -3.27 -8.35 7.18
CA GLU A 304 -4.08 -9.37 6.48
C GLU A 304 -3.62 -9.56 5.02
N ALA A 305 -3.18 -8.50 4.34
CA ALA A 305 -2.57 -8.62 3.00
C ALA A 305 -1.27 -9.44 3.04
N ILE A 306 -0.35 -9.09 3.93
CA ILE A 306 0.92 -9.82 4.12
C ILE A 306 0.67 -11.26 4.56
N ARG A 307 -0.32 -11.48 5.45
CA ARG A 307 -0.68 -12.82 5.92
C ARG A 307 -1.17 -13.71 4.80
N SER A 308 -2.00 -13.16 3.90
CA SER A 308 -2.59 -13.89 2.76
C SER A 308 -1.53 -14.31 1.73
N GLU A 309 -0.59 -13.41 1.42
CA GLU A 309 0.37 -13.62 0.32
C GLU A 309 1.74 -14.10 0.80
N GLN A 310 2.04 -13.94 2.10
CA GLN A 310 3.38 -14.11 2.69
C GLN A 310 4.44 -13.37 1.85
N LEU A 311 4.10 -12.15 1.44
CA LEU A 311 4.96 -11.19 0.74
C LEU A 311 4.81 -9.83 1.40
N PRO A 312 5.92 -9.07 1.59
CA PRO A 312 5.82 -7.68 1.99
C PRO A 312 5.31 -6.81 0.84
N VAL A 313 4.75 -5.65 1.18
CA VAL A 313 4.16 -4.74 0.19
C VAL A 313 5.25 -3.87 -0.46
N LEU A 314 6.12 -3.27 0.36
CA LEU A 314 7.33 -2.49 0.00
C LEU A 314 7.09 -1.19 -0.79
N ASN A 315 5.86 -0.85 -1.13
CA ASN A 315 5.47 0.39 -1.83
C ASN A 315 4.35 1.17 -1.11
N LEU A 316 4.02 0.81 0.13
CA LEU A 316 2.95 1.47 0.90
C LEU A 316 3.16 2.98 1.03
N ASN A 317 2.08 3.71 0.84
CA ASN A 317 1.95 5.13 1.09
C ASN A 317 0.48 5.49 1.38
N ALA A 318 0.16 6.76 1.64
CA ALA A 318 -1.22 7.15 1.95
C ALA A 318 -2.22 6.93 0.78
N GLU A 319 -1.76 6.91 -0.47
CA GLU A 319 -2.59 6.63 -1.66
C GLU A 319 -2.88 5.14 -1.85
N SER A 320 -2.12 4.25 -1.20
CA SER A 320 -2.38 2.82 -1.17
C SER A 320 -3.71 2.48 -0.47
N PHE A 321 -4.31 3.44 0.24
CA PHE A 321 -5.53 3.26 1.01
C PHE A 321 -6.66 4.18 0.53
N ARG A 322 -7.88 3.65 0.61
CA ARG A 322 -9.13 4.40 0.41
C ARG A 322 -10.03 4.23 1.62
N VAL A 323 -10.96 5.17 1.81
CA VAL A 323 -11.94 5.14 2.90
C VAL A 323 -13.34 5.07 2.30
N ARG A 324 -14.05 3.97 2.58
CA ARG A 324 -15.45 3.82 2.21
C ARG A 324 -16.31 4.37 3.33
N LEU A 325 -17.29 5.20 2.97
CA LEU A 325 -18.36 5.63 3.86
C LEU A 325 -19.66 4.93 3.44
N SER A 326 -20.43 4.50 4.43
CA SER A 326 -21.74 3.89 4.22
C SER A 326 -22.83 4.90 4.54
N GLN A 327 -23.89 4.90 3.74
CA GLN A 327 -25.08 5.69 4.05
C GLN A 327 -25.72 5.17 5.33
N THR A 328 -26.08 6.08 6.23
CA THR A 328 -26.72 5.77 7.50
C THR A 328 -28.18 6.20 7.50
N GLY A 329 -28.97 5.64 8.41
CA GLY A 329 -30.31 6.16 8.69
C GLY A 329 -30.27 7.54 9.36
N VAL A 330 -31.42 8.20 9.43
CA VAL A 330 -31.55 9.53 10.04
C VAL A 330 -31.02 9.52 11.48
N GLY A 331 -30.09 10.45 11.78
CA GLY A 331 -29.57 10.68 13.13
C GLY A 331 -28.32 9.88 13.50
N LEU A 332 -27.82 8.99 12.62
CA LEU A 332 -26.57 8.28 12.84
C LEU A 332 -25.41 8.96 12.10
N PRO A 333 -24.28 9.24 12.78
CA PRO A 333 -23.12 9.87 12.16
C PRO A 333 -22.39 8.91 11.21
N PHE A 334 -22.32 9.25 9.93
CA PHE A 334 -21.71 8.35 8.94
C PHE A 334 -20.18 8.27 9.02
N PHE A 335 -19.48 9.21 9.69
CA PHE A 335 -18.02 9.09 9.89
C PHE A 335 -17.62 7.84 10.68
N TRP A 336 -18.53 7.30 11.50
CA TRP A 336 -18.34 6.04 12.22
C TRP A 336 -18.47 4.80 11.33
N THR A 337 -18.93 4.97 10.09
CA THR A 337 -19.01 3.89 9.10
C THR A 337 -17.75 3.79 8.23
N ALA A 338 -16.75 4.64 8.49
CA ALA A 338 -15.52 4.68 7.73
C ALA A 338 -14.81 3.32 7.77
N ARG A 339 -14.62 2.73 6.59
CA ARG A 339 -13.86 1.50 6.40
C ARG A 339 -12.65 1.77 5.52
N VAL A 340 -11.45 1.47 6.03
CA VAL A 340 -10.22 1.56 5.25
C VAL A 340 -10.09 0.31 4.37
N GLU A 341 -9.82 0.53 3.09
CA GLU A 341 -9.52 -0.52 2.12
C GLU A 341 -8.10 -0.32 1.58
N LEU A 342 -7.30 -1.39 1.60
CA LEU A 342 -6.06 -1.43 0.82
C LEU A 342 -6.41 -1.63 -0.66
N VAL A 343 -5.98 -0.69 -1.50
CA VAL A 343 -6.25 -0.67 -2.95
C VAL A 343 -5.01 -0.93 -3.80
N GLU A 344 -3.89 -1.24 -3.15
CA GLU A 344 -2.61 -1.59 -3.77
C GLU A 344 -2.22 -3.01 -3.36
N SER A 345 -1.56 -3.75 -4.24
CA SER A 345 -1.17 -5.13 -3.97
C SER A 345 0.18 -5.23 -3.28
N CYS A 346 0.48 -6.37 -2.66
CA CYS A 346 1.85 -6.67 -2.28
C CYS A 346 2.72 -6.68 -3.55
N ALA A 347 3.86 -6.02 -3.49
CA ALA A 347 4.71 -5.83 -4.65
C ALA A 347 6.14 -6.35 -4.43
N GLY A 348 6.45 -6.84 -3.23
CA GLY A 348 7.72 -7.49 -2.95
C GLY A 348 7.91 -8.76 -3.78
N VAL A 349 9.09 -8.90 -4.38
CA VAL A 349 9.51 -10.12 -5.08
C VAL A 349 10.41 -10.91 -4.18
N ALA A 350 10.05 -12.18 -3.93
CA ALA A 350 10.93 -13.10 -3.24
C ALA A 350 12.10 -13.49 -4.16
N LEU A 351 13.34 -13.27 -3.73
CA LEU A 351 14.49 -13.79 -4.46
C LEU A 351 14.52 -15.32 -4.33
N PRO A 352 14.55 -16.07 -5.45
CA PRO A 352 14.65 -17.52 -5.41
C PRO A 352 16.10 -17.89 -5.07
N ILE A 353 16.43 -17.94 -3.78
CA ILE A 353 17.71 -18.48 -3.30
C ILE A 353 17.43 -19.91 -2.84
N PRO A 354 17.70 -20.95 -3.66
CA PRO A 354 17.17 -22.31 -3.45
C PRO A 354 17.69 -23.03 -2.20
N THR A 355 18.59 -22.41 -1.47
CA THR A 355 19.52 -23.00 -0.50
C THR A 355 19.50 -22.26 0.83
N SER A 356 18.65 -21.24 0.97
CA SER A 356 18.51 -20.42 2.16
C SER A 356 17.08 -20.49 2.68
N ASP A 357 16.92 -20.80 3.97
CA ASP A 357 15.64 -20.68 4.67
C ASP A 357 15.20 -19.20 4.84
N LEU A 358 16.13 -18.26 4.72
CA LEU A 358 15.84 -16.83 4.69
C LEU A 358 15.28 -16.43 3.32
N ARG A 359 14.11 -15.78 3.34
CA ARG A 359 13.49 -15.16 2.17
C ARG A 359 13.93 -13.71 2.08
N TYR A 360 14.49 -13.34 0.94
CA TYR A 360 14.84 -11.96 0.62
C TYR A 360 13.76 -11.37 -0.25
N PHE A 361 13.42 -10.12 0.02
CA PHE A 361 12.45 -9.41 -0.78
C PHE A 361 13.09 -8.18 -1.41
N VAL A 362 12.75 -7.92 -2.67
CA VAL A 362 13.14 -6.70 -3.37
C VAL A 362 11.89 -5.93 -3.80
N PRO A 363 11.94 -4.59 -3.82
CA PRO A 363 10.84 -3.80 -4.31
C PRO A 363 10.61 -4.03 -5.82
N PRO A 364 9.38 -3.83 -6.30
CA PRO A 364 9.00 -4.08 -7.70
C PRO A 364 9.66 -3.13 -8.72
N ALA A 365 10.08 -1.95 -8.26
CA ALA A 365 10.69 -0.93 -9.08
C ALA A 365 11.80 -0.25 -8.26
N ILE A 366 12.76 0.37 -8.96
CA ILE A 366 13.79 1.17 -8.32
C ILE A 366 13.09 2.29 -7.54
N PRO A 367 13.19 2.30 -6.21
CA PRO A 367 12.42 3.24 -5.41
C PRO A 367 13.00 4.65 -5.58
N GLY A 368 12.20 5.57 -6.12
CA GLY A 368 12.47 7.00 -5.99
C GLY A 368 12.41 7.46 -4.52
N PRO A 369 12.93 8.67 -4.22
CA PRO A 369 12.89 9.22 -2.87
C PRO A 369 11.45 9.35 -2.38
N SER A 370 11.18 8.86 -1.18
CA SER A 370 9.85 8.89 -0.56
C SER A 370 9.99 8.88 0.96
N VAL A 371 9.21 9.73 1.64
CA VAL A 371 9.15 9.75 3.11
C VAL A 371 8.59 8.45 3.68
N TYR A 372 7.78 7.72 2.91
CA TYR A 372 7.20 6.43 3.30
C TYR A 372 8.19 5.27 3.23
N ARG A 373 9.40 5.50 2.70
CA ARG A 373 10.45 4.48 2.61
C ARG A 373 11.61 4.84 3.53
N PRO A 374 12.19 3.88 4.26
CA PRO A 374 13.45 4.12 4.96
C PRO A 374 14.55 4.54 4.00
N GLN A 375 15.49 5.38 4.46
CA GLN A 375 16.60 5.88 3.64
C GLN A 375 17.48 4.76 3.08
N THR A 376 17.60 3.63 3.79
CA THR A 376 18.33 2.43 3.36
C THR A 376 17.78 1.82 2.07
N LEU A 377 16.49 2.03 1.74
CA LEU A 377 15.90 1.59 0.47
C LEU A 377 16.24 2.49 -0.72
N THR A 378 16.64 3.74 -0.48
CA THR A 378 16.79 4.75 -1.54
C THR A 378 18.14 4.65 -2.25
N ALA A 379 19.08 3.87 -1.72
CA ALA A 379 20.42 3.71 -2.26
C ALA A 379 20.73 2.23 -2.56
N LEU A 380 20.10 1.68 -3.60
CA LEU A 380 20.61 0.45 -4.22
C LEU A 380 21.97 0.79 -4.84
N ALA A 381 23.04 0.32 -4.22
CA ALA A 381 24.39 0.46 -4.74
C ALA A 381 24.65 -0.67 -5.73
N ALA A 382 24.78 -0.32 -7.00
CA ALA A 382 25.13 -1.21 -8.09
C ALA A 382 26.38 -0.70 -8.79
N GLY A 383 27.16 -1.61 -9.36
CA GLY A 383 28.38 -1.22 -10.06
C GLY A 383 29.05 -2.37 -10.78
N GLU A 384 30.18 -2.02 -11.39
CA GLU A 384 31.13 -2.99 -11.92
C GLU A 384 32.32 -3.10 -10.99
N GLY A 385 32.86 -4.31 -10.88
CA GLY A 385 34.01 -4.60 -10.05
C GLY A 385 34.83 -5.77 -10.57
N GLU A 386 35.96 -5.96 -9.93
CA GLU A 386 36.82 -7.12 -10.13
C GLU A 386 36.54 -8.15 -9.03
N LEU A 387 36.03 -9.33 -9.41
CA LEU A 387 35.86 -10.44 -8.48
C LEU A 387 37.08 -11.36 -8.53
N ARG A 388 37.70 -11.60 -7.38
CA ARG A 388 38.78 -12.59 -7.21
C ARG A 388 38.29 -13.73 -6.32
N ILE A 389 38.02 -14.88 -6.91
CA ILE A 389 37.66 -16.09 -6.16
C ILE A 389 38.92 -16.60 -5.44
N ARG A 390 38.87 -16.69 -4.12
CA ARG A 390 40.01 -17.18 -3.31
C ARG A 390 39.90 -18.67 -3.05
N LYS A 391 38.71 -19.10 -2.67
CA LYS A 391 38.47 -20.47 -2.26
C LYS A 391 37.04 -20.86 -2.56
N MET A 392 36.89 -22.05 -3.12
CA MET A 392 35.63 -22.77 -3.12
C MET A 392 35.63 -23.67 -1.88
N LEU A 393 34.62 -23.53 -1.03
CA LEU A 393 34.46 -24.36 0.16
C LEU A 393 33.93 -25.73 -0.26
N ASP A 394 34.13 -26.73 0.60
CA ASP A 394 33.67 -28.09 0.30
C ASP A 394 32.14 -28.09 0.14
N PRO A 395 31.61 -28.78 -0.90
CA PRO A 395 30.18 -28.81 -1.14
C PRO A 395 29.45 -29.49 0.02
N GLY A 396 28.52 -28.76 0.62
CA GLY A 396 27.59 -29.26 1.63
C GLY A 396 26.29 -29.78 1.01
N PRO A 397 25.34 -30.27 1.83
CA PRO A 397 24.02 -30.73 1.35
C PRO A 397 23.20 -29.62 0.67
N GLU A 398 23.46 -28.36 1.04
CA GLU A 398 22.83 -27.15 0.48
C GLU A 398 23.58 -26.60 -0.74
N GLY A 399 24.73 -27.18 -1.13
CA GLY A 399 25.52 -26.74 -2.28
C GLY A 399 26.88 -26.18 -1.88
N ILE A 400 27.47 -25.38 -2.76
CA ILE A 400 28.83 -24.87 -2.61
C ILE A 400 28.84 -23.39 -2.21
N SER A 401 29.72 -23.04 -1.27
CA SER A 401 29.99 -21.66 -0.88
C SER A 401 31.34 -21.20 -1.41
N ILE A 402 31.45 -19.93 -1.75
CA ILE A 402 32.63 -19.33 -2.36
C ILE A 402 33.09 -18.16 -1.49
N GLU A 403 34.38 -18.11 -1.20
CA GLU A 403 35.03 -16.94 -0.61
C GLU A 403 35.73 -16.17 -1.71
N ALA A 404 35.35 -14.91 -1.87
CA ALA A 404 35.88 -14.02 -2.90
C ALA A 404 36.24 -12.65 -2.33
N THR A 405 37.08 -11.90 -3.05
CA THR A 405 37.25 -10.46 -2.84
C THR A 405 36.59 -9.74 -4.01
N LEU A 406 35.66 -8.84 -3.72
CA LEU A 406 35.11 -7.88 -4.66
C LEU A 406 35.89 -6.57 -4.51
N ALA A 407 36.54 -6.12 -5.58
CA ALA A 407 37.22 -4.84 -5.63
C ALA A 407 36.45 -3.88 -6.56
N THR A 408 36.11 -2.68 -6.07
CA THR A 408 35.40 -1.65 -6.82
C THR A 408 35.81 -0.26 -6.37
N ASP A 409 35.72 0.71 -7.28
CA ASP A 409 35.92 2.14 -6.97
C ASP A 409 34.65 2.78 -6.39
N GLU A 410 33.52 2.06 -6.41
CA GLU A 410 32.26 2.49 -5.84
C GLU A 410 32.32 2.56 -4.31
N ARG A 411 31.66 3.57 -3.71
CA ARG A 411 31.53 3.65 -2.25
C ARG A 411 30.42 2.73 -1.79
N LEU A 412 30.81 1.54 -1.33
CA LEU A 412 29.87 0.57 -0.78
C LEU A 412 29.61 0.86 0.71
N ALA A 413 28.37 1.20 1.05
CA ALA A 413 27.88 1.20 2.43
C ALA A 413 27.13 -0.11 2.66
N ILE A 414 27.87 -1.18 2.97
CA ILE A 414 27.31 -2.52 3.22
C ILE A 414 27.18 -2.73 4.72
N THR A 415 26.01 -3.13 5.17
CA THR A 415 25.79 -3.69 6.51
C THR A 415 25.89 -5.21 6.46
N GLY A 416 26.28 -5.86 7.56
CA GLY A 416 26.41 -7.33 7.60
C GLY A 416 25.15 -8.13 7.27
N SER A 417 23.97 -7.48 7.24
CA SER A 417 22.71 -8.09 6.80
C SER A 417 22.42 -7.95 5.30
N ASP A 418 23.14 -7.09 4.57
CA ASP A 418 22.86 -6.85 3.16
C ASP A 418 23.39 -7.98 2.28
N LEU A 419 22.57 -8.39 1.31
CA LEU A 419 22.92 -9.41 0.35
C LEU A 419 23.61 -8.77 -0.86
N ILE A 420 24.79 -9.25 -1.21
CA ILE A 420 25.53 -8.87 -2.40
C ILE A 420 25.20 -9.89 -3.49
N HIS A 421 24.50 -9.43 -4.52
CA HIS A 421 24.27 -10.20 -5.74
C HIS A 421 25.38 -9.88 -6.73
N ILE A 422 26.11 -10.90 -7.18
CA ILE A 422 27.24 -10.78 -8.10
C ILE A 422 26.95 -11.58 -9.35
N ARG A 423 26.92 -10.91 -10.51
CA ARG A 423 26.70 -11.51 -11.81
C ARG A 423 28.02 -11.59 -12.58
N LEU A 424 28.37 -12.81 -12.97
CA LEU A 424 29.62 -13.14 -13.65
C LEU A 424 29.35 -13.62 -15.09
N GLY A 425 30.16 -13.13 -16.02
CA GLY A 425 30.28 -13.75 -17.36
C GLY A 425 31.34 -14.84 -17.34
N LEU A 426 30.94 -16.10 -17.42
CA LEU A 426 31.85 -17.24 -17.59
C LEU A 426 31.74 -17.80 -19.01
N PRO A 427 32.72 -18.61 -19.49
CA PRO A 427 32.63 -19.26 -20.81
C PRO A 427 31.40 -20.15 -20.99
N VAL A 428 30.86 -20.68 -19.89
CA VAL A 428 29.66 -21.53 -19.86
C VAL A 428 28.35 -20.73 -19.83
N GLY A 429 28.43 -19.40 -19.77
CA GLY A 429 27.28 -18.50 -19.67
C GLY A 429 27.35 -17.56 -18.46
N ARG A 430 26.23 -16.90 -18.19
CA ARG A 430 26.09 -16.02 -17.03
C ARG A 430 25.82 -16.84 -15.77
N VAL A 431 26.42 -16.42 -14.66
CA VAL A 431 26.25 -17.05 -13.35
C VAL A 431 25.98 -15.96 -12.33
N ASP A 432 24.93 -16.15 -11.53
CA ASP A 432 24.59 -15.30 -10.41
C ASP A 432 25.08 -15.95 -9.11
N LEU A 433 25.73 -15.16 -8.25
CA LEU A 433 26.18 -15.56 -6.93
C LEU A 433 25.58 -14.61 -5.89
N TYR A 434 25.14 -15.15 -4.75
CA TYR A 434 24.58 -14.37 -3.65
C TYR A 434 25.41 -14.58 -2.39
N GLY A 435 25.77 -13.51 -1.69
CA GLY A 435 26.59 -13.59 -0.49
C GLY A 435 26.52 -12.37 0.40
N TYR A 436 27.27 -12.37 1.51
CA TYR A 436 27.37 -11.23 2.41
C TYR A 436 28.79 -10.69 2.45
N ALA A 437 28.90 -9.42 2.86
CA ALA A 437 30.18 -8.89 3.30
C ALA A 437 30.61 -9.61 4.59
N ASP A 438 31.85 -10.09 4.60
CA ASP A 438 32.47 -10.63 5.80
C ASP A 438 33.19 -9.50 6.54
N GLU A 439 32.55 -8.99 7.59
CA GLU A 439 33.04 -7.88 8.41
C GLU A 439 34.29 -8.24 9.24
N SER A 440 34.63 -9.53 9.35
CA SER A 440 35.77 -9.99 10.17
C SER A 440 37.14 -9.74 9.54
N ALA A 441 37.19 -9.36 8.25
CA ALA A 441 38.42 -9.19 7.49
C ALA A 441 38.72 -7.72 7.18
N ALA A 442 39.75 -7.16 7.80
CA ALA A 442 40.28 -5.85 7.40
C ALA A 442 40.89 -5.94 5.99
N LEU A 443 40.38 -5.14 5.06
CA LEU A 443 40.84 -5.06 3.66
C LEU A 443 41.24 -3.63 3.27
N ALA A 444 41.91 -3.52 2.12
CA ALA A 444 42.23 -2.22 1.53
C ALA A 444 40.94 -1.46 1.16
N LYS A 445 41.02 -0.12 1.13
CA LYS A 445 39.90 0.73 0.74
C LYS A 445 39.43 0.36 -0.67
N GLY A 446 38.14 0.06 -0.84
CA GLY A 446 37.54 -0.38 -2.10
C GLY A 446 37.50 -1.90 -2.29
N GLU A 447 38.03 -2.70 -1.35
CA GLU A 447 37.92 -4.15 -1.36
C GLU A 447 36.97 -4.64 -0.27
N THR A 448 36.05 -5.53 -0.65
CA THR A 448 35.11 -6.20 0.27
C THR A 448 35.30 -7.71 0.18
N ARG A 449 35.43 -8.39 1.33
CA ARG A 449 35.40 -9.85 1.39
C ARG A 449 33.96 -10.27 1.25
N VAL A 450 33.67 -11.14 0.29
CA VAL A 450 32.34 -11.70 0.11
C VAL A 450 32.39 -13.20 0.37
N ARG A 451 31.42 -13.68 1.16
CA ARG A 451 31.18 -15.11 1.33
C ARG A 451 29.80 -15.43 0.78
N THR A 452 29.74 -16.30 -0.22
CA THR A 452 28.46 -16.68 -0.83
C THR A 452 27.67 -17.62 0.07
N LEU A 453 26.35 -17.48 0.02
CA LEU A 453 25.43 -18.51 0.44
C LEU A 453 25.77 -19.83 -0.30
N PRO A 454 25.55 -21.00 0.33
CA PRO A 454 25.64 -22.28 -0.37
C PRO A 454 24.74 -22.24 -1.60
N GLN A 455 25.19 -22.68 -2.78
CA GLN A 455 24.35 -22.68 -3.99
C GLN A 455 24.53 -23.99 -4.75
N ARG A 456 23.42 -24.56 -5.27
CA ARG A 456 23.46 -25.70 -6.18
C ARG A 456 23.70 -25.20 -7.60
N LEU A 457 24.94 -25.33 -8.05
CA LEU A 457 25.37 -24.87 -9.38
C LEU A 457 25.56 -26.09 -10.30
N PRO A 458 25.29 -25.96 -11.62
CA PRO A 458 25.62 -27.01 -12.58
C PRO A 458 27.10 -27.38 -12.57
N ASP A 459 27.44 -28.64 -12.82
CA ASP A 459 28.83 -29.13 -12.82
C ASP A 459 29.75 -28.34 -13.78
N SER A 460 29.21 -27.90 -14.91
CA SER A 460 29.90 -27.04 -15.88
C SER A 460 30.28 -25.68 -15.30
N VAL A 461 29.38 -25.09 -14.49
CA VAL A 461 29.62 -23.83 -13.78
C VAL A 461 30.65 -24.02 -12.66
N MET A 462 30.52 -25.09 -11.87
CA MET A 462 31.49 -25.39 -10.80
C MET A 462 32.91 -25.57 -11.36
N THR A 463 33.05 -26.27 -12.48
CA THR A 463 34.34 -26.45 -13.17
C THR A 463 34.92 -25.11 -13.62
N ALA A 464 34.10 -24.25 -14.23
CA ALA A 464 34.53 -22.93 -14.69
C ALA A 464 34.94 -22.01 -13.53
N LEU A 465 34.21 -22.02 -12.41
CA LEU A 465 34.56 -21.27 -11.19
C LEU A 465 35.85 -21.79 -10.56
N GLY A 466 36.07 -23.11 -10.55
CA GLY A 466 37.31 -23.73 -10.10
C GLY A 466 38.52 -23.27 -10.92
N GLN A 467 38.38 -23.25 -12.25
CA GLN A 467 39.43 -22.74 -13.16
C GLN A 467 39.70 -21.24 -12.99
N ALA A 468 38.67 -20.45 -12.64
CA ALA A 468 38.80 -19.03 -12.38
C ALA A 468 39.37 -18.71 -10.98
N THR A 469 39.52 -19.70 -10.10
CA THR A 469 40.06 -19.50 -8.75
C THR A 469 41.49 -18.93 -8.81
N GLY A 470 41.73 -17.84 -8.08
CA GLY A 470 43.00 -17.10 -8.09
C GLY A 470 43.18 -16.14 -9.26
N THR A 471 42.30 -16.13 -10.27
CA THR A 471 42.35 -15.22 -11.41
C THR A 471 41.29 -14.11 -11.26
N PRO A 472 41.62 -12.84 -11.56
CA PRO A 472 40.65 -11.76 -11.48
C PRO A 472 39.64 -11.78 -12.63
N ILE A 473 38.35 -11.73 -12.30
CA ILE A 473 37.24 -11.60 -13.24
C ILE A 473 36.82 -10.13 -13.26
N ARG A 474 37.16 -9.41 -14.34
CA ARG A 474 36.99 -7.93 -14.44
C ARG A 474 35.61 -7.45 -14.86
N THR A 475 34.71 -8.37 -15.23
CA THR A 475 33.35 -8.06 -15.73
C THR A 475 32.30 -8.52 -14.71
N ALA A 476 32.61 -8.41 -13.42
CA ALA A 476 31.65 -8.75 -12.38
C ALA A 476 30.74 -7.54 -12.14
N HIS A 477 29.48 -7.66 -12.53
CA HIS A 477 28.47 -6.72 -12.09
C HIS A 477 28.01 -7.12 -10.70
N PHE A 478 27.81 -6.15 -9.82
CA PHE A 478 27.26 -6.43 -8.50
C PHE A 478 26.17 -5.45 -8.14
N GLU A 479 25.27 -5.90 -7.28
CA GLU A 479 24.20 -5.11 -6.68
C GLU A 479 24.13 -5.43 -5.19
N ILE A 480 23.97 -4.41 -4.35
CA ILE A 480 23.73 -4.55 -2.92
C ILE A 480 22.22 -4.50 -2.70
N LEU A 481 21.68 -5.62 -2.26
CA LEU A 481 20.27 -5.83 -1.96
C LEU A 481 20.09 -5.78 -0.45
N PRO A 482 19.49 -4.71 0.11
CA PRO A 482 19.24 -4.65 1.54
C PRO A 482 18.32 -5.80 1.98
N LEU A 483 18.48 -6.27 3.21
CA LEU A 483 17.54 -7.24 3.77
C LEU A 483 16.21 -6.54 4.09
N LEU A 484 15.23 -6.74 3.21
CA LEU A 484 13.91 -6.16 3.33
C LEU A 484 12.88 -7.23 3.65
N ALA A 485 11.98 -6.91 4.56
CA ALA A 485 10.80 -7.70 4.88
C ALA A 485 9.64 -6.76 5.30
N SER A 486 8.61 -7.32 5.91
CA SER A 486 7.45 -6.59 6.43
C SER A 486 7.74 -5.45 7.43
N PRO A 487 8.91 -5.35 8.11
CA PRO A 487 9.21 -4.15 8.90
C PRO A 487 9.33 -2.88 8.05
N CYS A 488 9.64 -2.98 6.75
CA CYS A 488 9.53 -1.82 5.84
C CYS A 488 8.08 -1.31 5.73
N ASP A 489 7.11 -2.23 5.71
CA ASP A 489 5.70 -1.88 5.70
C ASP A 489 5.25 -1.30 7.05
N MET A 490 5.86 -1.75 8.15
CA MET A 490 5.66 -1.16 9.48
C MET A 490 6.20 0.28 9.56
N TYR A 491 7.37 0.55 8.98
CA TYR A 491 7.89 1.91 8.84
C TYR A 491 6.88 2.80 8.09
N ALA A 492 6.39 2.33 6.94
CA ALA A 492 5.40 3.07 6.16
C ALA A 492 4.11 3.30 6.96
N ALA A 493 3.67 2.33 7.77
CA ALA A 493 2.53 2.48 8.67
C ALA A 493 2.77 3.56 9.75
N GLY A 494 4.00 3.68 10.29
CA GLY A 494 4.38 4.76 11.19
C GLY A 494 4.28 6.14 10.53
N VAL A 495 4.72 6.26 9.27
CA VAL A 495 4.58 7.48 8.47
C VAL A 495 3.12 7.80 8.17
N ILE A 496 2.29 6.80 7.86
CA ILE A 496 0.85 6.98 7.64
C ILE A 496 0.16 7.43 8.92
N ALA A 497 0.52 6.88 10.08
CA ALA A 497 0.00 7.33 11.37
C ALA A 497 0.36 8.81 11.65
N ALA A 498 1.59 9.22 11.31
CA ALA A 498 2.00 10.62 11.36
C ALA A 498 1.16 11.50 10.42
N ARG A 499 0.87 11.02 9.20
CA ARG A 499 -0.03 11.73 8.25
C ARG A 499 -1.44 11.92 8.81
N ILE A 500 -1.96 10.94 9.54
CA ILE A 500 -3.31 10.99 10.10
C ILE A 500 -3.38 11.97 11.30
N LEU A 501 -2.39 11.95 12.19
CA LEU A 501 -2.46 12.65 13.49
C LEU A 501 -1.76 14.00 13.55
N LEU A 502 -0.68 14.19 12.77
CA LEU A 502 0.28 15.29 12.99
C LEU A 502 0.35 16.29 11.83
N VAL A 503 -0.23 15.97 10.67
CA VAL A 503 -0.19 16.82 9.49
C VAL A 503 -1.38 17.77 9.49
N ASP A 504 -1.08 19.06 9.35
CA ASP A 504 -2.04 20.13 9.19
C ASP A 504 -1.50 21.18 8.19
N GLU A 505 -2.04 22.39 8.19
CA GLU A 505 -1.59 23.47 7.29
C GLU A 505 -0.23 24.07 7.67
N GLU A 506 0.19 23.92 8.92
CA GLU A 506 1.44 24.45 9.45
C GLU A 506 2.54 23.40 9.58
N ASN A 507 2.17 22.11 9.56
CA ASN A 507 3.08 20.99 9.73
C ASN A 507 2.96 20.00 8.57
N THR A 508 3.98 19.98 7.72
CA THR A 508 4.05 19.05 6.60
C THR A 508 4.40 17.63 7.07
N LEU A 509 4.09 16.62 6.25
CA LEU A 509 4.41 15.23 6.57
C LEU A 509 5.92 15.01 6.81
N SER A 510 6.78 15.61 5.99
CA SER A 510 8.23 15.47 6.14
C SER A 510 8.72 16.02 7.47
N VAL A 511 8.19 17.17 7.91
CA VAL A 511 8.53 17.77 9.22
C VAL A 511 8.02 16.89 10.36
N ALA A 512 6.78 16.42 10.30
CA ALA A 512 6.22 15.55 11.31
C ALA A 512 7.03 14.25 11.50
N VAL A 513 7.46 13.64 10.40
CA VAL A 513 8.29 12.41 10.43
C VAL A 513 9.69 12.70 10.96
N ASP A 514 10.31 13.80 10.56
CA ASP A 514 11.64 14.20 11.05
C ASP A 514 11.64 14.43 12.58
N GLU A 515 10.61 15.09 13.10
CA GLU A 515 10.43 15.30 14.55
C GLU A 515 10.20 13.97 15.30
N LEU A 516 9.41 13.05 14.73
CA LEU A 516 9.23 11.70 15.30
C LEU A 516 10.55 10.93 15.33
N LEU A 517 11.31 10.90 14.24
CA LEU A 517 12.60 10.22 14.18
C LEU A 517 13.62 10.86 15.13
N SER A 518 13.61 12.19 15.26
CA SER A 518 14.45 12.93 16.21
C SER A 518 14.13 12.55 17.66
N LEU A 519 12.85 12.42 18.02
CA LEU A 519 12.42 12.00 19.35
C LEU A 519 12.80 10.52 19.61
N ALA A 520 12.61 9.64 18.63
CA ALA A 520 13.02 8.24 18.72
C ALA A 520 14.53 8.11 18.94
N GLN A 521 15.35 8.89 18.23
CA GLN A 521 16.80 8.90 18.39
C GLN A 521 17.23 9.41 19.77
N GLN A 522 16.55 10.43 20.30
CA GLN A 522 16.80 10.93 21.66
C GLN A 522 16.48 9.87 22.72
N LEU A 523 15.37 9.15 22.56
CA LEU A 523 15.00 8.01 23.41
C LEU A 523 16.04 6.88 23.37
N ALA A 524 16.55 6.55 22.17
CA ALA A 524 17.57 5.53 22.00
C ALA A 524 18.90 5.93 22.66
N THR A 525 19.28 7.20 22.55
CA THR A 525 20.51 7.74 23.16
C THR A 525 20.42 7.75 24.69
N GLN A 526 19.24 7.99 25.25
CA GLN A 526 18.96 8.01 26.68
C GLN A 526 18.37 6.68 27.18
N TYR A 527 18.68 5.56 26.50
CA TYR A 527 18.13 4.27 26.86
C TYR A 527 18.60 3.84 28.25
N ASP A 528 17.63 3.53 29.10
CA ASP A 528 17.83 3.03 30.46
C ASP A 528 16.89 1.84 30.67
N HIS A 529 17.48 0.65 30.78
CA HIS A 529 16.79 -0.62 30.96
C HIS A 529 16.00 -0.71 32.28
N GLU A 530 16.32 0.12 33.29
CA GLU A 530 15.62 0.14 34.57
C GLU A 530 14.30 0.92 34.51
N ARG A 531 14.16 1.84 33.54
CA ARG A 531 12.94 2.63 33.36
C ARG A 531 12.02 2.00 32.31
N THR A 532 10.72 2.16 32.48
CA THR A 532 9.76 1.80 31.42
C THR A 532 9.82 2.80 30.26
N PHE A 533 9.50 2.35 29.04
CA PHE A 533 9.45 3.23 27.87
C PHE A 533 8.54 4.45 28.06
N PRO A 534 7.28 4.33 28.54
CA PRO A 534 6.43 5.49 28.78
C PRO A 534 7.05 6.50 29.76
N ALA A 535 7.68 6.02 30.84
CA ALA A 535 8.34 6.88 31.81
C ALA A 535 9.53 7.65 31.22
N ARG A 536 10.32 7.02 30.33
CA ARG A 536 11.42 7.69 29.63
C ARG A 536 10.90 8.74 28.64
N LEU A 537 9.89 8.40 27.85
CA LEU A 537 9.26 9.33 26.91
C LEU A 537 8.73 10.57 27.64
N ARG A 538 8.05 10.38 28.77
CA ARG A 538 7.59 11.49 29.61
C ARG A 538 8.72 12.37 30.10
N ALA A 539 9.78 11.77 30.66
CA ALA A 539 10.91 12.53 31.16
C ALA A 539 11.58 13.39 30.06
N ILE A 540 11.69 12.86 28.83
CA ILE A 540 12.26 13.61 27.70
C ILE A 540 11.34 14.76 27.26
N VAL A 541 10.05 14.48 27.13
CA VAL A 541 9.06 15.48 26.69
C VAL A 541 8.92 16.61 27.71
N ASP A 542 8.90 16.28 29.01
CA ASP A 542 8.78 17.28 30.08
C ASP A 542 10.05 18.12 30.23
N ALA A 543 11.22 17.55 29.90
CA ALA A 543 12.50 18.24 29.93
C ALA A 543 12.73 19.18 28.73
N ASP A 544 12.11 18.90 27.58
CA ASP A 544 12.32 19.65 26.35
C ASP A 544 10.99 20.19 25.78
N PRO A 545 10.70 21.49 25.98
CA PRO A 545 9.41 22.07 25.62
C PRO A 545 9.13 22.12 24.11
N ARG A 546 10.13 21.85 23.25
CA ARG A 546 9.94 21.84 21.79
C ARG A 546 8.96 20.77 21.32
N TRP A 547 8.84 19.67 22.06
CA TRP A 547 8.00 18.54 21.67
C TRP A 547 6.51 18.84 21.71
N GLY A 548 6.07 19.71 22.62
CA GLY A 548 4.65 20.11 22.71
C GLY A 548 4.14 20.77 21.43
N PRO A 549 4.78 21.84 20.92
CA PRO A 549 4.44 22.47 19.65
C PRO A 549 4.68 21.59 18.40
N ALA A 550 5.70 20.72 18.42
CA ALA A 550 6.03 19.87 17.28
C ALA A 550 5.04 18.69 17.12
N LEU A 551 4.74 17.99 18.23
CA LEU A 551 4.04 16.70 18.23
C LEU A 551 2.79 16.70 19.13
N GLY A 552 2.19 17.85 19.42
CA GLY A 552 1.05 17.98 20.32
C GLY A 552 -0.32 17.70 19.69
N PRO A 553 -1.37 17.51 20.52
CA PRO A 553 -2.72 17.17 20.05
C PRO A 553 -3.43 18.29 19.29
N HIS A 554 -2.89 19.50 19.30
CA HIS A 554 -3.41 20.61 18.51
C HIS A 554 -3.31 20.36 17.00
N ARG A 555 -2.52 19.39 16.55
CA ARG A 555 -2.42 18.97 15.14
C ARG A 555 -3.64 18.18 14.64
N LEU A 556 -4.55 17.75 15.53
CA LEU A 556 -5.69 16.93 15.17
C LEU A 556 -6.75 17.67 14.33
N VAL A 557 -6.83 18.99 14.46
CA VAL A 557 -7.90 19.84 13.91
C VAL A 557 -7.35 21.15 13.33
N ALA A 558 -8.00 21.70 12.32
CA ALA A 558 -7.60 22.96 11.68
C ALA A 558 -8.09 24.21 12.43
N ASN A 559 -9.21 24.12 13.16
CA ASN A 559 -9.82 25.27 13.84
C ASN A 559 -8.94 25.84 14.96
N SER A 560 -8.49 27.09 14.82
CA SER A 560 -7.59 27.76 15.76
C SER A 560 -8.08 27.75 17.23
N GLY A 561 -9.37 27.97 17.48
CA GLY A 561 -9.93 27.95 18.84
C GLY A 561 -9.88 26.56 19.49
N MET A 562 -10.08 25.49 18.71
CA MET A 562 -9.91 24.12 19.21
C MET A 562 -8.43 23.77 19.42
N ARG A 563 -7.54 24.28 18.56
CA ARG A 563 -6.09 24.05 18.68
C ARG A 563 -5.52 24.56 20.01
N GLU A 564 -5.93 25.75 20.45
CA GLU A 564 -5.48 26.36 21.71
C GLU A 564 -5.89 25.55 22.96
N THR A 565 -7.03 24.85 22.89
CA THR A 565 -7.57 24.09 24.02
C THR A 565 -7.22 22.60 23.97
N ALA A 566 -6.61 22.12 22.89
CA ALA A 566 -6.44 20.70 22.62
C ALA A 566 -5.67 19.95 23.72
N ALA A 567 -4.59 20.54 24.24
CA ALA A 567 -3.79 19.94 25.31
C ALA A 567 -4.54 19.82 26.66
N ARG A 568 -5.64 20.55 26.85
CA ARG A 568 -6.52 20.44 28.03
C ARG A 568 -7.62 19.41 27.84
N VAL A 569 -8.00 19.13 26.59
CA VAL A 569 -9.12 18.26 26.24
C VAL A 569 -8.68 16.81 26.10
N ILE A 570 -7.52 16.56 25.48
CA ILE A 570 -6.95 15.23 25.32
C ILE A 570 -6.00 14.96 26.50
N PRO A 571 -6.22 13.86 27.26
CA PRO A 571 -5.33 13.49 28.35
C PRO A 571 -3.90 13.32 27.87
N SER A 572 -2.96 13.97 28.56
CA SER A 572 -1.56 14.01 28.16
C SER A 572 -0.94 12.62 28.10
N ASP A 573 -1.33 11.72 29.01
CA ASP A 573 -0.88 10.33 29.07
C ASP A 573 -1.32 9.56 27.85
N LEU A 574 -2.61 9.67 27.51
CA LEU A 574 -3.15 9.03 26.32
C LEU A 574 -2.48 9.55 25.04
N TRP A 575 -2.24 10.86 24.93
CA TRP A 575 -1.57 11.43 23.76
C TRP A 575 -0.13 10.93 23.60
N TRP A 576 0.67 10.99 24.66
CA TRP A 576 2.07 10.58 24.58
C TRP A 576 2.24 9.06 24.48
N ASP A 577 1.31 8.26 25.03
CA ASP A 577 1.29 6.82 24.78
C ASP A 577 1.00 6.54 23.29
N THR A 578 0.11 7.30 22.64
CA THR A 578 -0.14 7.21 21.19
C THR A 578 1.11 7.58 20.38
N ILE A 579 1.77 8.69 20.69
CA ILE A 579 3.03 9.06 20.03
C ILE A 579 4.09 7.99 20.27
N GLY A 580 4.19 7.48 21.49
CA GLY A 580 5.09 6.40 21.88
C GLY A 580 4.89 5.12 21.05
N LEU A 581 3.64 4.74 20.79
CA LEU A 581 3.32 3.62 19.89
C LEU A 581 3.85 3.88 18.47
N ILE A 582 3.63 5.08 17.93
CA ILE A 582 4.08 5.46 16.57
C ILE A 582 5.60 5.46 16.47
N LEU A 583 6.31 5.99 17.47
CA LEU A 583 7.79 5.98 17.50
C LEU A 583 8.35 4.56 17.38
N ARG A 584 7.67 3.58 17.97
CA ARG A 584 8.10 2.17 17.98
C ARG A 584 7.79 1.45 16.66
N LEU A 585 6.96 2.02 15.78
CA LEU A 585 6.72 1.51 14.43
C LEU A 585 7.91 1.73 13.47
N PHE A 586 8.89 2.56 13.84
CA PHE A 586 10.10 2.77 13.04
C PHE A 586 11.18 1.72 13.41
N PRO A 587 11.47 0.73 12.55
CA PRO A 587 12.45 -0.31 12.85
C PRO A 587 13.86 0.26 13.00
N GLY A 588 14.62 -0.27 13.95
CA GLY A 588 16.04 0.05 14.11
C GLY A 588 16.38 1.46 14.59
N THR A 589 15.39 2.28 14.98
CA THR A 589 15.65 3.59 15.60
C THR A 589 16.14 3.47 17.04
N GLY A 590 15.80 2.38 17.74
CA GLY A 590 16.28 2.10 19.08
C GLY A 590 15.83 0.74 19.61
N PRO A 591 16.25 0.38 20.84
CA PRO A 591 15.92 -0.91 21.46
C PRO A 591 14.43 -1.09 21.78
N ASP A 592 13.64 0.00 21.79
CA ASP A 592 12.19 -0.05 22.05
C ASP A 592 11.35 -0.29 20.78
N SER A 593 11.93 -0.18 19.59
CA SER A 593 11.24 -0.44 18.31
C SER A 593 10.64 -1.85 18.31
N PHE A 594 9.49 -2.02 17.64
CA PHE A 594 8.87 -3.34 17.51
C PHE A 594 9.73 -4.31 16.71
N CYS A 595 10.51 -3.80 15.76
CA CYS A 595 11.46 -4.55 14.94
C CYS A 595 12.87 -3.95 15.09
N ARG A 596 13.88 -4.80 15.19
CA ARG A 596 15.30 -4.41 15.35
C ARG A 596 15.90 -3.80 14.09
N ASN A 597 15.46 -4.27 12.92
CA ASN A 597 15.91 -3.80 11.61
C ASN A 597 14.86 -4.14 10.54
N PHE A 598 15.15 -3.83 9.27
CA PHE A 598 14.23 -4.01 8.16
C PHE A 598 14.02 -5.46 7.71
N GLY A 599 14.86 -6.39 8.19
CA GLY A 599 14.76 -7.83 7.97
C GLY A 599 14.23 -8.62 9.16
N ASP A 600 13.87 -7.96 10.27
CA ASP A 600 13.44 -8.60 11.52
C ASP A 600 11.99 -9.09 11.43
N ALA A 601 11.75 -10.08 10.57
CA ALA A 601 10.48 -10.77 10.43
C ALA A 601 10.67 -12.29 10.35
N PRO A 602 9.79 -13.10 10.96
CA PRO A 602 9.83 -14.54 10.80
C PRO A 602 9.62 -14.95 9.33
N PRO A 603 10.48 -15.81 8.73
CA PRO A 603 10.43 -16.12 7.29
C PRO A 603 9.10 -16.68 6.74
N LEU A 604 8.30 -17.30 7.61
CA LEU A 604 7.02 -17.94 7.27
C LEU A 604 5.81 -17.31 7.99
N ALA A 605 6.03 -16.18 8.67
CA ALA A 605 4.97 -15.45 9.37
C ALA A 605 5.32 -13.95 9.34
N LEU A 606 5.44 -13.40 8.13
CA LEU A 606 5.84 -12.00 7.94
C LEU A 606 4.85 -11.03 8.60
N ASP A 607 3.60 -11.43 8.77
CA ASP A 607 2.53 -10.65 9.38
C ASP A 607 2.59 -10.62 10.93
N ALA A 608 3.30 -11.56 11.56
CA ALA A 608 3.32 -11.70 13.02
C ALA A 608 3.87 -10.47 13.75
N ILE A 609 4.74 -9.70 13.09
CA ILE A 609 5.33 -8.47 13.66
C ILE A 609 4.27 -7.41 14.01
N PHE A 610 3.09 -7.47 13.38
CA PHE A 610 2.00 -6.50 13.61
C PHE A 610 1.13 -6.81 14.83
N GLU A 611 1.24 -8.01 15.43
CA GLU A 611 0.38 -8.43 16.53
C GLU A 611 0.52 -7.55 17.77
N LYS A 612 1.76 -7.29 18.19
CA LYS A 612 2.04 -6.46 19.36
C LYS A 612 1.62 -4.99 19.14
N PRO A 613 1.96 -4.33 18.02
CA PRO A 613 1.44 -2.99 17.72
C PRO A 613 -0.09 -2.92 17.73
N LEU A 614 -0.78 -3.90 17.15
CA LEU A 614 -2.25 -3.93 17.11
C LEU A 614 -2.84 -4.08 18.52
N ALA A 615 -2.31 -4.98 19.35
CA ALA A 615 -2.77 -5.16 20.72
C ALA A 615 -2.58 -3.89 21.58
N GLU A 616 -1.43 -3.21 21.45
CA GLU A 616 -1.20 -1.94 22.16
C GLU A 616 -2.14 -0.83 21.65
N LEU A 617 -2.41 -0.79 20.33
CA LEU A 617 -3.32 0.19 19.74
C LEU A 617 -4.78 -0.04 20.15
N GLU A 618 -5.22 -1.29 20.28
CA GLU A 618 -6.56 -1.64 20.79
C GLU A 618 -6.79 -1.10 22.21
N LEU A 619 -5.78 -1.19 23.09
CA LEU A 619 -5.86 -0.61 24.43
C LEU A 619 -6.02 0.92 24.40
N LEU A 620 -5.28 1.61 23.51
CA LEU A 620 -5.42 3.05 23.31
C LEU A 620 -6.78 3.41 22.69
N GLN A 621 -7.33 2.55 21.85
CA GLN A 621 -8.68 2.75 21.32
C GLN A 621 -9.77 2.63 22.37
N VAL A 622 -9.67 1.66 23.28
CA VAL A 622 -10.62 1.54 24.40
C VAL A 622 -10.58 2.82 25.25
N ARG A 623 -9.37 3.34 25.55
CA ARG A 623 -9.19 4.60 26.29
C ARG A 623 -9.69 5.83 25.54
N SER A 624 -9.49 5.92 24.23
CA SER A 624 -10.01 7.04 23.44
C SER A 624 -11.53 6.97 23.27
N ARG A 625 -12.11 5.77 23.15
CA ARG A 625 -13.56 5.56 23.07
C ARG A 625 -14.27 6.02 24.34
N SER A 626 -13.70 5.78 25.52
CA SER A 626 -14.28 6.26 26.79
C SER A 626 -14.29 7.78 26.93
N LEU A 627 -13.55 8.52 26.08
CA LEU A 627 -13.65 9.98 26.03
C LEU A 627 -14.88 10.46 25.25
N VAL A 628 -15.44 9.61 24.38
CA VAL A 628 -16.54 9.94 23.47
C VAL A 628 -17.86 9.36 23.94
N VAL A 629 -17.87 8.05 24.25
CA VAL A 629 -19.05 7.36 24.76
C VAL A 629 -18.91 7.30 26.26
N THR A 630 -19.72 8.10 26.93
CA THR A 630 -19.72 8.13 28.38
C THR A 630 -20.34 6.85 28.92
N ASP A 631 -19.61 6.13 29.79
CA ASP A 631 -20.17 5.02 30.55
C ASP A 631 -21.15 5.58 31.59
N TRP A 632 -22.44 5.48 31.28
CA TRP A 632 -23.52 6.01 32.09
C TRP A 632 -23.52 5.42 33.50
N ASP A 633 -23.13 4.16 33.65
CA ASP A 633 -23.13 3.47 34.94
C ASP A 633 -21.96 3.98 35.82
N GLN A 634 -20.76 4.14 35.25
CA GLN A 634 -19.64 4.78 35.97
C GLN A 634 -19.96 6.24 36.35
N ASN A 635 -20.66 6.97 35.49
CA ASN A 635 -21.06 8.35 35.77
C ASN A 635 -22.07 8.45 36.91
N ILE A 636 -23.02 7.51 37.00
CA ILE A 636 -23.93 7.43 38.14
C ILE A 636 -23.14 7.16 39.41
N GLU A 637 -22.20 6.21 39.38
CA GLU A 637 -21.39 5.85 40.56
C GLU A 637 -20.54 7.02 41.05
N ILE A 638 -19.85 7.73 40.14
CA ILE A 638 -19.06 8.92 40.47
C ILE A 638 -19.97 10.03 41.02
N ARG A 639 -21.12 10.27 40.40
CA ARG A 639 -22.09 11.28 40.88
C ARG A 639 -22.61 10.94 42.26
N GLU A 640 -22.90 9.68 42.54
CA GLU A 640 -23.30 9.20 43.87
C GLU A 640 -22.18 9.33 44.89
N ALA A 641 -20.93 9.04 44.51
CA ALA A 641 -19.77 9.22 45.38
C ALA A 641 -19.55 10.71 45.72
N ILE A 642 -19.61 11.61 44.73
CA ILE A 642 -19.52 13.06 44.95
C ILE A 642 -20.67 13.53 45.84
N ALA A 643 -21.91 13.09 45.56
CA ALA A 643 -23.07 13.45 46.38
C ALA A 643 -22.91 12.99 47.84
N LYS A 644 -22.38 11.79 48.08
CA LYS A 644 -22.07 11.28 49.43
C LYS A 644 -21.01 12.14 50.13
N VAL A 645 -19.96 12.55 49.42
CA VAL A 645 -18.91 13.43 49.97
C VAL A 645 -19.46 14.82 50.29
N MET A 646 -20.26 15.41 49.41
CA MET A 646 -20.89 16.72 49.63
C MET A 646 -21.89 16.67 50.79
N ALA A 647 -22.69 15.60 50.90
CA ALA A 647 -23.61 15.41 52.01
C ALA A 647 -22.86 15.28 53.36
N LYS A 648 -21.73 14.56 53.37
CA LYS A 648 -20.88 14.43 54.56
C LYS A 648 -20.31 15.77 55.00
N HIS A 649 -19.78 16.57 54.06
CA HIS A 649 -19.27 17.92 54.35
C HIS A 649 -20.37 18.86 54.88
N ALA A 650 -21.56 18.84 54.28
CA ALA A 650 -22.68 19.65 54.76
C ALA A 650 -23.12 19.31 56.19
N MET A 651 -23.05 18.03 56.57
CA MET A 651 -23.33 17.60 57.95
C MET A 651 -22.23 18.02 58.93
N GLU A 652 -20.96 17.96 58.52
CA GLU A 652 -19.82 18.41 59.33
C GLU A 652 -19.84 19.94 59.56
N ASP A 653 -20.21 20.72 58.54
CA ASP A 653 -20.37 22.18 58.64
C ASP A 653 -21.57 22.57 59.52
N SER A 654 -22.68 21.83 59.42
CA SER A 654 -23.86 22.02 60.28
C SER A 654 -23.56 21.69 61.75
N ALA A 655 -22.80 20.61 62.02
CA ALA A 655 -22.37 20.23 63.36
C ALA A 655 -21.39 21.25 63.98
N THR A 656 -20.54 21.86 63.14
CA THR A 656 -19.59 22.89 63.57
C THR A 656 -20.31 24.20 63.92
N ASN A 657 -21.26 24.64 63.09
CA ASN A 657 -22.08 25.83 63.40
C ASN A 657 -23.00 25.63 64.62
N SER A 658 -23.48 24.41 64.85
CA SER A 658 -24.29 24.07 66.03
C SER A 658 -23.49 24.12 67.33
N ARG A 659 -22.18 23.80 67.29
CA ARG A 659 -21.29 23.93 68.46
C ARG A 659 -20.95 25.38 68.78
N THR A 660 -20.77 26.23 67.76
CA THR A 660 -20.50 27.66 67.96
C THR A 660 -21.70 28.38 68.59
N LEU A 661 -22.93 28.04 68.20
CA LEU A 661 -24.17 28.59 68.78
C LEU A 661 -24.48 28.14 70.21
N VAL A 662 -23.88 27.03 70.68
CA VAL A 662 -24.04 26.56 72.07
C VAL A 662 -23.02 27.20 73.01
N MET A 663 -21.84 27.60 72.54
CA MET A 663 -20.88 28.35 73.36
C MET A 663 -21.29 29.82 73.57
N ASP A 664 -22.05 30.43 72.65
CA ASP A 664 -22.51 31.83 72.74
C ASP A 664 -23.77 32.03 73.60
N ARG A 665 -24.31 30.95 74.22
CA ARG A 665 -25.47 31.00 75.13
C ARG A 665 -25.12 30.70 76.59
N SER A 666 -23.83 30.69 76.92
CA SER A 666 -23.31 30.42 78.26
C SER A 666 -22.35 31.52 78.74
N ASP A 667 -22.79 32.78 78.61
CA ASP A 667 -22.30 33.94 79.37
C ASP A 667 -23.50 34.76 79.89
#